data_AF-A0A161Z240-F1
#
_entry.id   AF-A0A161Z240-F1
#
_cell.length_a   1.000
_cell.length_b   1.000
_cell.length_c   1.000
_cell.angle_alpha   90.00
_cell.angle_beta   90.00
_cell.angle_gamma   90.00
#
_symmetry.space_group_name_H-M   'P 1'
#
loop_
_entity.id
_entity.type
_entity.pdbx_description
1 polymer ?
#
loop_
_entity_poly.entity_id
_entity_poly.type
_entity_poly.pdbx_seq_one_letter_code
_entity_poly.pdbx_strand_id
1 'polypeptide(L)'
;MWHKSSVYNESDVEQKIIYPMLTEFYPSGFGIDKSFIKTKANIKRLQIGKGAENKVYFPDYAIVVDGYPVCIIEAKAPKIDLEEAYREARLYSNEINASIQSGLNTCKYIFAINDESIWFGYSDQAEPEIKVKVSDCDSMSQSLDSLQKIFNLEKIKIELKGLISKYEDLITSRPKKLLGGKGVQGEELDQNTFGATVTSAISKIFNPISIPDRKYIAKEAYVNSRRKQRYVEPIDKLIRAANSFSISDANQIEDTNNPREILDKLKDNSSIDRQVMLLIGSVGSGKSTFIDHLFYKALDDELVQKITPVRVDMNTSPLSSSEIYSWLRQRIIEGCQKSLPDIDFETRENLEKLYSSEINKVKKGELSYFEENSPEWRRGLFEETKKLKNDENVTTHAYIRFCCAERGKTLVITLDNCDKKEVADQLLMFQVAQWLQANFRCLVILPLRDETYDNYRDQPPLDTALKDLVFRIEPPLLQQVLVNRVKLSLKELKSEGNETLSYSLPNGYRVEYPQSERAYYLTSILSSIFEYNNFVRNIIVGLSGRNIRRALEIFIELCNSAHLDESEILKIRQSQGKHKIAFHKIVTILLRLNKRYYDSDKAYIKNIFDRKDEDSPINSFSRYLILSWLKENQGKSFGAVKGYHPISHLCESINELGISKENILSDITYLIEGNCIVTEDFKKENVTYSTLVKITPSGDVHLQLSSNITYLAAIAEECCFEEEAAEKISKRITHLESQMNYQNCLRTAIDTYKSLEFIKENYCPPYEKQMIRSNHIGINIENIWQRLESAKNKASEDPWFEAEKRYSRGSIHEAVVQNKLEYGCFVTFNDNVSSRIKNINIDIADYDVGDKVEVEIIWVNSSQKKIGAKILSLIEEETDEFASLE
;
A
#
# COMPACT_ATOMS: atom_id res chain seq x y z
N MET A 1 -17.39 23.27 -44.07
CA MET A 1 -16.76 22.13 -43.37
C MET A 1 -17.78 21.09 -42.92
N TRP A 2 -18.90 21.53 -42.33
CA TRP A 2 -20.00 20.65 -41.89
C TRP A 2 -21.19 20.59 -42.86
N HIS A 3 -21.10 21.29 -43.98
CA HIS A 3 -21.99 21.11 -45.13
C HIS A 3 -21.61 19.81 -45.86
N LYS A 4 -22.33 18.72 -45.58
CA LYS A 4 -22.34 17.54 -46.44
C LYS A 4 -23.71 17.41 -47.07
N SER A 5 -23.73 17.23 -48.38
CA SER A 5 -24.89 17.03 -49.24
C SER A 5 -25.65 15.77 -48.85
N SER A 6 -26.47 15.83 -47.78
CA SER A 6 -27.57 14.92 -47.37
C SER A 6 -27.88 15.08 -45.87
N VAL A 7 -28.34 16.25 -45.43
CA VAL A 7 -28.96 16.42 -44.10
C VAL A 7 -30.47 16.38 -44.30
N TYR A 8 -31.12 15.31 -43.83
CA TYR A 8 -32.55 15.07 -44.09
C TYR A 8 -33.41 15.11 -42.84
N ASN A 9 -32.83 14.90 -41.67
CA ASN A 9 -33.55 14.86 -40.39
C ASN A 9 -32.68 15.43 -39.26
N GLU A 10 -33.28 15.52 -38.06
CA GLU A 10 -32.61 16.02 -36.84
C GLU A 10 -31.38 15.18 -36.45
N SER A 11 -31.46 13.85 -36.60
CA SER A 11 -30.31 12.96 -36.33
C SER A 11 -29.13 13.22 -37.26
N ASP A 12 -29.35 13.66 -38.49
CA ASP A 12 -28.29 14.07 -39.40
C ASP A 12 -27.62 15.36 -38.91
N VAL A 13 -28.39 16.31 -38.34
CA VAL A 13 -27.84 17.53 -37.75
C VAL A 13 -26.97 17.17 -36.54
N GLU A 14 -27.48 16.33 -35.62
CA GLU A 14 -26.72 15.84 -34.46
C GLU A 14 -25.37 15.21 -34.88
N GLN A 15 -25.39 14.24 -35.81
CA GLN A 15 -24.22 13.41 -36.12
C GLN A 15 -23.29 13.99 -37.19
N LYS A 16 -23.80 14.76 -38.15
CA LYS A 16 -23.00 15.27 -39.28
C LYS A 16 -22.58 16.73 -39.12
N ILE A 17 -23.24 17.49 -38.23
CA ILE A 17 -22.93 18.90 -37.97
C ILE A 17 -22.42 19.08 -36.55
N ILE A 18 -23.26 18.81 -35.54
CA ILE A 18 -22.94 19.14 -34.14
C ILE A 18 -21.77 18.32 -33.63
N TYR A 19 -21.81 16.99 -33.79
CA TYR A 19 -20.75 16.13 -33.24
C TYR A 19 -19.37 16.38 -33.86
N PRO A 20 -19.21 16.52 -35.20
CA PRO A 20 -17.95 16.94 -35.80
C PRO A 20 -17.53 18.33 -35.36
N MET A 21 -18.46 19.29 -35.29
CA MET A 21 -18.18 20.64 -34.81
C MET A 21 -17.54 20.63 -33.43
N LEU A 22 -18.08 19.84 -32.50
CA LEU A 22 -17.55 19.76 -31.14
C LEU A 22 -16.18 19.05 -31.09
N THR A 23 -16.00 17.96 -31.85
CA THR A 23 -14.86 17.03 -31.65
C THR A 23 -13.68 17.24 -32.59
N GLU A 24 -13.85 17.88 -33.75
CA GLU A 24 -12.73 18.17 -34.67
C GLU A 24 -11.73 19.13 -34.03
N PHE A 25 -10.43 18.90 -34.26
CA PHE A 25 -9.36 19.72 -33.69
C PHE A 25 -9.35 21.14 -34.27
N TYR A 26 -8.81 22.08 -33.51
CA TYR A 26 -8.55 23.43 -33.98
C TYR A 26 -7.66 23.42 -35.25
N PRO A 27 -7.96 24.23 -36.29
CA PRO A 27 -9.02 25.24 -36.37
C PRO A 27 -10.38 24.73 -36.90
N SER A 28 -10.50 23.44 -37.19
CA SER A 28 -11.67 22.88 -37.90
C SER A 28 -12.91 22.71 -37.03
N GLY A 29 -12.75 22.58 -35.71
CA GLY A 29 -13.83 22.47 -34.72
C GLY A 29 -13.41 22.96 -33.34
N PHE A 30 -14.17 22.62 -32.30
CA PHE A 30 -13.94 23.09 -30.92
C PHE A 30 -12.91 22.26 -30.13
N GLY A 31 -12.47 21.11 -30.64
CA GLY A 31 -11.49 20.24 -29.99
C GLY A 31 -11.94 19.68 -28.63
N ILE A 32 -13.25 19.52 -28.41
CA ILE A 32 -13.81 19.00 -27.16
C ILE A 32 -13.65 17.48 -27.15
N ASP A 33 -12.97 16.97 -26.11
CA ASP A 33 -12.82 15.53 -25.90
C ASP A 33 -14.20 14.87 -25.72
N LYS A 34 -14.37 13.71 -26.36
CA LYS A 34 -15.60 12.91 -26.32
C LYS A 34 -16.04 12.59 -24.89
N SER A 35 -15.11 12.49 -23.93
CA SER A 35 -15.43 12.23 -22.51
C SER A 35 -16.29 13.32 -21.88
N PHE A 36 -16.25 14.55 -22.39
CA PHE A 36 -17.03 15.68 -21.89
C PHE A 36 -18.41 15.81 -22.55
N ILE A 37 -18.68 15.07 -23.64
CA ILE A 37 -19.93 15.17 -24.40
C ILE A 37 -20.90 14.09 -23.92
N LYS A 38 -22.03 14.50 -23.35
CA LYS A 38 -23.12 13.63 -22.91
C LYS A 38 -24.26 13.70 -23.90
N THR A 39 -24.81 12.54 -24.25
CA THR A 39 -25.97 12.38 -25.16
C THR A 39 -27.24 12.09 -24.37
N LYS A 40 -28.41 12.21 -25.01
CA LYS A 40 -29.75 11.81 -24.50
C LYS A 40 -29.80 10.60 -23.56
N ALA A 41 -29.02 9.54 -23.80
CA ALA A 41 -28.99 8.33 -22.95
C ALA A 41 -28.49 8.58 -21.51
N ASN A 42 -27.60 9.57 -21.34
CA ASN A 42 -26.88 9.88 -20.11
C ASN A 42 -27.38 11.18 -19.47
N ILE A 43 -28.49 11.74 -19.95
CA ILE A 43 -29.06 13.00 -19.47
C ILE A 43 -30.42 12.74 -18.82
N LYS A 44 -30.62 13.23 -17.59
CA LYS A 44 -31.87 13.12 -16.84
C LYS A 44 -32.95 13.99 -17.50
N ARG A 45 -34.20 13.57 -17.38
CA ARG A 45 -35.32 14.41 -17.82
C ARG A 45 -35.70 15.37 -16.70
N LEU A 46 -35.85 16.65 -17.02
CA LEU A 46 -36.29 17.69 -16.08
C LEU A 46 -37.68 18.20 -16.49
N GLN A 47 -38.44 18.68 -15.52
CA GLN A 47 -39.67 19.43 -15.79
C GLN A 47 -39.28 20.87 -16.13
N ILE A 48 -39.65 21.34 -17.31
CA ILE A 48 -39.39 22.71 -17.75
C ILE A 48 -40.71 23.41 -18.09
N GLY A 49 -40.78 24.72 -17.82
CA GLY A 49 -41.98 25.54 -18.03
C GLY A 49 -42.89 25.64 -16.80
N LYS A 50 -43.96 26.45 -16.88
CA LYS A 50 -44.91 26.67 -15.79
C LYS A 50 -46.36 26.51 -16.26
N GLY A 51 -47.24 26.04 -15.37
CA GLY A 51 -48.67 25.91 -15.65
C GLY A 51 -48.97 24.91 -16.77
N ALA A 52 -49.76 25.32 -17.77
CA ALA A 52 -50.17 24.48 -18.89
C ALA A 52 -49.04 24.15 -19.89
N GLU A 53 -47.90 24.85 -19.83
CA GLU A 53 -46.72 24.60 -20.68
C GLU A 53 -45.67 23.66 -20.03
N ASN A 54 -45.98 23.09 -18.86
CA ASN A 54 -45.05 22.19 -18.17
C ASN A 54 -44.83 20.91 -19.00
N LYS A 55 -43.59 20.64 -19.41
CA LYS A 55 -43.19 19.44 -20.14
C LYS A 55 -41.96 18.79 -19.53
N VAL A 56 -41.91 17.45 -19.57
CA VAL A 56 -40.73 16.68 -19.20
C VAL A 56 -39.82 16.60 -20.41
N TYR A 57 -38.61 17.15 -20.30
CA TYR A 57 -37.71 17.38 -21.43
C TYR A 57 -36.27 16.94 -21.12
N PHE A 58 -35.52 16.59 -22.17
CA PHE A 58 -34.08 16.33 -22.14
C PHE A 58 -33.46 16.89 -23.44
N PRO A 59 -32.29 17.53 -23.37
CA PRO A 59 -31.59 18.05 -24.55
C PRO A 59 -30.87 16.95 -25.33
N ASP A 60 -30.43 17.29 -26.55
CA ASP A 60 -29.69 16.38 -27.43
C ASP A 60 -28.27 16.10 -26.92
N TYR A 61 -27.54 17.18 -26.61
CA TYR A 61 -26.23 17.10 -26.00
C TYR A 61 -26.10 18.01 -24.79
N ALA A 62 -25.26 17.58 -23.85
CA ALA A 62 -24.74 18.41 -22.78
C ALA A 62 -23.22 18.28 -22.74
N ILE A 63 -22.53 19.38 -22.52
CA ILE A 63 -21.09 19.37 -22.25
C ILE A 63 -20.93 19.46 -20.73
N VAL A 64 -20.26 18.46 -20.17
CA VAL A 64 -19.98 18.35 -18.73
C VAL A 64 -18.48 18.30 -18.56
N VAL A 65 -17.91 19.25 -17.82
CA VAL A 65 -16.48 19.36 -17.55
C VAL A 65 -16.27 19.22 -16.05
N ASP A 66 -15.43 18.28 -15.63
CA ASP A 66 -15.13 17.98 -14.23
C ASP A 66 -16.41 17.88 -13.37
N GLY A 67 -17.39 17.10 -13.84
CA GLY A 67 -18.67 16.90 -13.15
C GLY A 67 -19.64 18.09 -13.16
N TYR A 68 -19.31 19.21 -13.80
CA TYR A 68 -20.20 20.37 -13.90
C TYR A 68 -20.77 20.52 -15.32
N PRO A 69 -22.11 20.60 -15.48
CA PRO A 69 -22.72 20.91 -16.76
C PRO A 69 -22.38 22.34 -17.15
N VAL A 70 -21.73 22.54 -18.30
CA VAL A 70 -21.29 23.87 -18.76
C VAL A 70 -22.08 24.38 -19.96
N CYS A 71 -22.60 23.46 -20.80
CA CYS A 71 -23.30 23.82 -22.02
C CYS A 71 -24.44 22.86 -22.32
N ILE A 72 -25.57 23.40 -22.79
CA ILE A 72 -26.69 22.62 -23.35
C ILE A 72 -26.78 22.91 -24.83
N ILE A 73 -27.02 21.87 -25.63
CA ILE A 73 -27.07 21.96 -27.08
C ILE A 73 -28.34 21.27 -27.56
N GLU A 74 -29.13 22.00 -28.35
CA GLU A 74 -30.33 21.51 -29.01
C GLU A 74 -30.14 21.52 -30.54
N ALA A 75 -30.50 20.41 -31.17
CA ALA A 75 -30.56 20.17 -32.59
C ALA A 75 -32.03 20.27 -33.03
N LYS A 76 -32.28 20.86 -34.20
CA LYS A 76 -33.59 20.76 -34.86
C LYS A 76 -33.43 20.21 -36.26
N ALA A 77 -34.49 19.57 -36.75
CA ALA A 77 -34.54 19.09 -38.12
C ALA A 77 -34.34 20.25 -39.12
N PRO A 78 -33.92 19.95 -40.36
CA PRO A 78 -33.64 20.96 -41.37
C PRO A 78 -34.78 21.98 -41.55
N LYS A 79 -34.43 23.25 -41.73
CA LYS A 79 -35.37 24.37 -41.96
C LYS A 79 -36.36 24.69 -40.82
N ILE A 80 -36.24 24.05 -39.66
CA ILE A 80 -37.01 24.43 -38.47
C ILE A 80 -36.33 25.64 -37.81
N ASP A 81 -37.14 26.61 -37.42
CA ASP A 81 -36.66 27.79 -36.70
C ASP A 81 -36.11 27.44 -35.30
N LEU A 82 -35.07 28.17 -34.87
CA LEU A 82 -34.30 27.86 -33.67
C LEU A 82 -34.80 28.58 -32.39
N GLU A 83 -35.84 29.42 -32.45
CA GLU A 83 -36.36 30.14 -31.28
C GLU A 83 -36.80 29.20 -30.15
N GLU A 84 -37.64 28.20 -30.47
CA GLU A 84 -38.11 27.25 -29.45
C GLU A 84 -36.95 26.38 -28.93
N ALA A 85 -36.03 25.98 -29.81
CA ALA A 85 -34.84 25.21 -29.45
C ALA A 85 -33.96 25.97 -28.44
N TYR A 86 -33.71 27.25 -28.72
CA TYR A 86 -32.93 28.14 -27.86
C TYR A 86 -33.65 28.38 -26.52
N ARG A 87 -34.98 28.54 -26.55
CA ARG A 87 -35.81 28.67 -25.35
C ARG A 87 -35.77 27.41 -24.48
N GLU A 88 -35.91 26.22 -25.09
CA GLU A 88 -35.87 24.92 -24.41
C GLU A 88 -34.52 24.71 -23.72
N ALA A 89 -33.42 24.91 -24.45
CA ALA A 89 -32.08 24.81 -23.90
C ALA A 89 -31.87 25.80 -22.73
N ARG A 90 -32.40 27.03 -22.84
CA ARG A 90 -32.36 28.03 -21.77
C ARG A 90 -33.12 27.62 -20.52
N LEU A 91 -34.34 27.12 -20.67
CA LEU A 91 -35.13 26.64 -19.55
C LEU A 91 -34.44 25.47 -18.86
N TYR A 92 -33.89 24.53 -19.62
CA TYR A 92 -33.16 23.38 -19.07
C TYR A 92 -31.88 23.80 -18.34
N SER A 93 -31.05 24.68 -18.92
CA SER A 93 -29.86 25.23 -18.25
C SER A 93 -30.22 25.95 -16.95
N ASN A 94 -31.32 26.70 -16.92
CA ASN A 94 -31.76 27.41 -15.72
C ASN A 94 -32.32 26.46 -14.64
N GLU A 95 -33.02 25.38 -15.01
CA GLU A 95 -33.41 24.35 -14.05
C GLU A 95 -32.18 23.64 -13.46
N ILE A 96 -31.15 23.35 -14.28
CA ILE A 96 -29.86 22.87 -13.76
C ILE A 96 -29.30 23.89 -12.76
N ASN A 97 -29.10 25.15 -13.16
CA ASN A 97 -28.51 26.17 -12.30
C ASN A 97 -29.33 26.39 -11.01
N ALA A 98 -30.67 26.34 -11.08
CA ALA A 98 -31.55 26.48 -9.92
C ALA A 98 -31.45 25.30 -8.93
N SER A 99 -31.05 24.14 -9.42
CA SER A 99 -30.80 22.97 -8.59
C SER A 99 -29.38 22.94 -8.00
N ILE A 100 -28.51 23.88 -8.37
CA ILE A 100 -27.17 24.06 -7.79
C ILE A 100 -27.21 25.17 -6.72
N GLN A 101 -26.17 25.24 -5.89
CA GLN A 101 -26.03 26.30 -4.88
C GLN A 101 -26.12 27.70 -5.51
N SER A 102 -26.87 28.58 -4.83
CA SER A 102 -27.15 29.94 -5.29
C SER A 102 -25.87 30.69 -5.72
N GLY A 103 -25.86 31.16 -6.96
CA GLY A 103 -24.80 31.96 -7.57
C GLY A 103 -23.70 31.14 -8.27
N LEU A 104 -23.79 29.81 -8.28
CA LEU A 104 -22.91 28.91 -9.04
C LEU A 104 -23.58 28.51 -10.37
N ASN A 105 -23.67 29.45 -11.31
CA ASN A 105 -24.29 29.25 -12.63
C ASN A 105 -23.32 28.56 -13.59
N THR A 106 -23.06 27.27 -13.36
CA THR A 106 -22.11 26.50 -14.18
C THR A 106 -22.64 26.22 -15.58
N CYS A 107 -23.95 25.99 -15.73
CA CYS A 107 -24.60 25.70 -17.00
C CYS A 107 -24.90 27.01 -17.75
N LYS A 108 -23.82 27.68 -18.18
CA LYS A 108 -23.81 29.04 -18.71
C LYS A 108 -24.11 29.09 -20.21
N TYR A 109 -23.57 28.14 -20.98
CA TYR A 109 -23.56 28.21 -22.44
C TYR A 109 -24.71 27.45 -23.08
N ILE A 110 -25.21 27.97 -24.20
CA ILE A 110 -26.32 27.36 -24.95
C ILE A 110 -26.02 27.39 -26.44
N PHE A 111 -26.32 26.28 -27.12
CA PHE A 111 -26.41 26.22 -28.57
C PHE A 111 -27.79 25.74 -29.03
N ALA A 112 -28.29 26.33 -30.11
CA ALA A 112 -29.40 25.82 -30.90
C ALA A 112 -28.93 25.74 -32.36
N ILE A 113 -29.07 24.57 -33.00
CA ILE A 113 -28.42 24.28 -34.29
C ILE A 113 -29.37 23.52 -35.22
N ASN A 114 -29.44 23.94 -36.49
CA ASN A 114 -30.05 23.18 -37.59
C ASN A 114 -29.05 23.06 -38.76
N ASP A 115 -29.53 22.77 -39.97
CA ASP A 115 -28.70 22.65 -41.17
C ASP A 115 -28.23 24.00 -41.75
N GLU A 116 -28.92 25.10 -41.43
CA GLU A 116 -28.67 26.43 -41.98
C GLU A 116 -27.92 27.35 -41.02
N SER A 117 -28.21 27.29 -39.72
CA SER A 117 -27.78 28.26 -38.71
C SER A 117 -27.30 27.61 -37.40
N ILE A 118 -26.34 28.27 -36.76
CA ILE A 118 -25.83 28.00 -35.42
C ILE A 118 -26.12 29.24 -34.57
N TRP A 119 -26.92 29.07 -33.51
CA TRP A 119 -27.21 30.10 -32.53
C TRP A 119 -26.46 29.78 -31.25
N PHE A 120 -25.68 30.73 -30.76
CA PHE A 120 -24.93 30.65 -29.52
C PHE A 120 -25.33 31.79 -28.58
N GLY A 121 -25.43 31.50 -27.30
CA GLY A 121 -25.61 32.51 -26.27
C GLY A 121 -25.54 31.93 -24.86
N TYR A 122 -26.14 32.65 -23.92
CA TYR A 122 -26.05 32.33 -22.49
C TYR A 122 -27.42 32.01 -21.88
N SER A 123 -27.41 31.23 -20.80
CA SER A 123 -28.62 30.78 -20.08
C SER A 123 -29.46 31.90 -19.47
N ASP A 124 -28.85 33.06 -19.23
CA ASP A 124 -29.47 34.25 -18.68
C ASP A 124 -29.90 35.27 -19.75
N GLN A 125 -29.72 34.95 -21.04
CA GLN A 125 -30.08 35.85 -22.14
C GLN A 125 -31.27 35.32 -22.97
N ALA A 126 -32.23 36.21 -23.22
CA ALA A 126 -33.41 35.88 -24.00
C ALA A 126 -33.09 35.64 -25.48
N GLU A 127 -32.19 36.46 -26.03
CA GLU A 127 -31.72 36.42 -27.42
C GLU A 127 -30.32 35.78 -27.50
N PRO A 128 -29.99 35.09 -28.60
CA PRO A 128 -28.63 34.61 -28.86
C PRO A 128 -27.65 35.76 -29.06
N GLU A 129 -26.43 35.63 -28.50
CA GLU A 129 -25.35 36.59 -28.68
C GLU A 129 -24.78 36.51 -30.10
N ILE A 130 -24.66 35.29 -30.65
CA ILE A 130 -24.10 35.04 -31.98
C ILE A 130 -25.04 34.16 -32.80
N LYS A 131 -25.33 34.59 -34.02
CA LYS A 131 -26.03 33.81 -35.05
C LYS A 131 -25.14 33.73 -36.28
N VAL A 132 -24.70 32.53 -36.66
CA VAL A 132 -23.86 32.31 -37.86
C VAL A 132 -24.49 31.25 -38.75
N LYS A 133 -24.25 31.32 -40.05
CA LYS A 133 -24.68 30.27 -40.98
C LYS A 133 -23.71 29.11 -40.96
N VAL A 134 -24.23 27.89 -41.02
CA VAL A 134 -23.41 26.66 -41.11
C VAL A 134 -22.54 26.67 -42.37
N SER A 135 -23.02 27.27 -43.46
CA SER A 135 -22.25 27.47 -44.71
C SER A 135 -21.00 28.32 -44.54
N ASP A 136 -21.02 29.24 -43.57
CA ASP A 136 -19.98 30.23 -43.35
C ASP A 136 -18.99 29.75 -42.28
N CYS A 137 -19.12 28.51 -41.79
CA CYS A 137 -18.21 27.87 -40.85
C CYS A 137 -17.23 26.95 -41.59
N ASP A 138 -16.09 27.51 -41.94
CA ASP A 138 -14.89 26.79 -42.35
C ASP A 138 -13.67 27.17 -41.50
N SER A 139 -12.58 26.43 -41.64
CA SER A 139 -11.35 26.61 -40.84
C SER A 139 -10.67 27.98 -40.98
N MET A 140 -11.05 28.78 -41.99
CA MET A 140 -10.52 30.13 -42.23
C MET A 140 -11.58 31.21 -41.99
N SER A 141 -12.79 30.83 -41.58
CA SER A 141 -13.91 31.74 -41.43
C SER A 141 -13.84 32.54 -40.13
N GLN A 142 -14.14 33.84 -40.23
CA GLN A 142 -14.26 34.73 -39.07
C GLN A 142 -15.43 34.32 -38.15
N SER A 143 -16.47 33.71 -38.71
CA SER A 143 -17.65 33.21 -37.99
C SER A 143 -17.28 32.11 -37.00
N LEU A 144 -16.50 31.11 -37.44
CA LEU A 144 -16.05 30.01 -36.57
C LEU A 144 -15.00 30.50 -35.55
N ASP A 145 -14.06 31.33 -35.98
CA ASP A 145 -13.04 31.94 -35.10
C ASP A 145 -13.70 32.75 -33.96
N SER A 146 -14.76 33.51 -34.26
CA SER A 146 -15.50 34.27 -33.25
C SER A 146 -16.16 33.37 -32.21
N LEU A 147 -16.73 32.24 -32.63
CA LEU A 147 -17.30 31.25 -31.70
C LEU A 147 -16.20 30.56 -30.87
N GLN A 148 -15.11 30.10 -31.48
CA GLN A 148 -14.01 29.40 -30.79
C GLN A 148 -13.29 30.30 -29.76
N LYS A 149 -13.18 31.61 -30.02
CA LYS A 149 -12.65 32.58 -29.06
C LYS A 149 -13.49 32.69 -27.79
N ILE A 150 -14.80 32.53 -27.91
CA ILE A 150 -15.72 32.63 -26.77
C ILE A 150 -15.89 31.28 -26.09
N PHE A 151 -16.03 30.21 -26.87
CA PHE A 151 -16.31 28.86 -26.41
C PHE A 151 -15.15 27.93 -26.80
N ASN A 152 -14.26 27.64 -25.84
CA ASN A 152 -13.21 26.62 -25.98
C ASN A 152 -12.90 26.00 -24.62
N LEU A 153 -12.33 24.80 -24.63
CA LEU A 153 -12.14 23.99 -23.42
C LEU A 153 -11.24 24.66 -22.38
N GLU A 154 -10.16 25.33 -22.80
CA GLU A 154 -9.25 26.02 -21.87
C GLU A 154 -9.95 27.15 -21.12
N LYS A 155 -10.70 27.99 -21.84
CA LYS A 155 -11.47 29.09 -21.25
C LYS A 155 -12.58 28.58 -20.35
N ILE A 156 -13.30 27.53 -20.77
CA ILE A 156 -14.33 26.89 -19.94
C ILE A 156 -13.73 26.41 -18.62
N LYS A 157 -12.58 25.72 -18.66
CA LYS A 157 -11.89 25.25 -17.45
C LYS A 157 -11.46 26.41 -16.54
N ILE A 158 -10.93 27.50 -17.09
CA ILE A 158 -10.53 28.68 -16.32
C ILE A 158 -11.73 29.35 -15.67
N GLU A 159 -12.82 29.58 -16.42
CA GLU A 159 -14.05 30.18 -15.89
C GLU A 159 -14.69 29.30 -14.83
N LEU A 160 -14.80 27.99 -15.09
CA LEU A 160 -15.36 27.02 -14.16
C LEU A 160 -14.54 26.99 -12.86
N LYS A 161 -13.22 26.93 -12.94
CA LYS A 161 -12.33 26.99 -11.77
C LYS A 161 -12.51 28.29 -10.98
N GLY A 162 -12.63 29.43 -11.65
CA GLY A 162 -12.85 30.72 -11.01
C GLY A 162 -14.25 30.91 -10.42
N LEU A 163 -15.25 30.20 -10.93
CA LEU A 163 -16.58 30.11 -10.32
C LEU A 163 -16.53 29.23 -9.08
N ILE A 164 -16.01 28.01 -9.21
CA ILE A 164 -15.92 27.03 -8.12
C ILE A 164 -15.08 27.56 -6.96
N SER A 165 -13.91 28.18 -7.22
CA SER A 165 -13.01 28.65 -6.16
C SER A 165 -13.67 29.65 -5.21
N LYS A 166 -14.62 30.46 -5.70
CA LYS A 166 -15.39 31.41 -4.85
C LYS A 166 -16.32 30.72 -3.86
N TYR A 167 -16.69 29.47 -4.13
CA TYR A 167 -17.51 28.62 -3.26
C TYR A 167 -16.67 27.65 -2.43
N GLU A 168 -15.48 27.31 -2.92
CA GLU A 168 -14.54 26.40 -2.25
C GLU A 168 -13.57 27.09 -1.28
N ASP A 169 -13.74 28.39 -1.02
CA ASP A 169 -13.01 29.15 0.02
C ASP A 169 -13.42 28.69 1.44
N LEU A 170 -13.27 27.40 1.72
CA LEU A 170 -13.37 26.83 3.04
C LEU A 170 -12.03 27.03 3.74
N ILE A 171 -12.02 27.89 4.76
CA ILE A 171 -10.86 28.01 5.63
C ILE A 171 -10.72 26.67 6.36
N THR A 172 -9.72 25.90 5.94
CA THR A 172 -9.45 24.58 6.49
C THR A 172 -8.09 24.55 7.17
N SER A 173 -8.03 23.76 8.24
CA SER A 173 -6.83 23.51 9.01
C SER A 173 -6.65 22.01 9.23
N ARG A 174 -5.40 21.59 9.32
CA ARG A 174 -5.05 20.21 9.71
C ARG A 174 -4.81 20.19 11.22
N PRO A 175 -5.47 19.32 12.01
CA PRO A 175 -5.34 19.31 13.47
C PRO A 175 -3.88 19.24 13.96
N LYS A 176 -3.05 18.42 13.30
CA LYS A 176 -1.62 18.29 13.61
C LYS A 176 -0.83 19.58 13.43
N LYS A 177 -1.22 20.45 12.49
CA LYS A 177 -0.59 21.78 12.30
C LYS A 177 -0.85 22.74 13.47
N LEU A 178 -1.91 22.50 14.26
CA LEU A 178 -2.28 23.35 15.40
C LEU A 178 -1.55 23.01 16.71
N LEU A 179 -0.83 21.88 16.78
CA LEU A 179 -0.16 21.39 17.99
C LEU A 179 1.21 22.04 18.26
N GLY A 180 1.81 22.70 17.27
CA GLY A 180 3.14 23.31 17.36
C GLY A 180 4.00 23.09 16.11
N GLY A 181 5.31 23.35 16.23
CA GLY A 181 6.26 23.26 15.11
C GLY A 181 6.57 21.83 14.66
N LYS A 182 7.33 21.70 13.56
CA LYS A 182 7.67 20.39 12.93
C LYS A 182 8.27 19.37 13.91
N GLY A 183 9.01 19.81 14.94
CA GLY A 183 9.58 18.93 15.96
C GLY A 183 8.52 18.21 16.80
N VAL A 184 7.43 18.88 17.18
CA VAL A 184 6.31 18.28 17.91
C VAL A 184 5.53 17.33 16.99
N GLN A 185 5.29 17.75 15.75
CA GLN A 185 4.54 16.97 14.77
C GLN A 185 5.25 15.68 14.35
N GLY A 186 6.59 15.66 14.41
CA GLY A 186 7.44 14.53 14.10
C GLY A 186 7.95 13.76 15.32
N GLU A 187 7.36 13.97 16.50
CA GLU A 187 7.78 13.31 17.75
C GLU A 187 7.73 11.79 17.61
N GLU A 188 8.87 11.15 17.87
CA GLU A 188 9.01 9.70 17.97
C GLU A 188 9.04 9.30 19.45
N LEU A 189 8.28 8.25 19.77
CA LEU A 189 8.23 7.64 21.08
C LEU A 189 9.33 6.59 21.20
N ASP A 190 9.89 6.46 22.39
CA ASP A 190 10.90 5.45 22.67
C ASP A 190 10.33 4.04 22.51
N GLN A 191 11.11 3.18 21.86
CA GLN A 191 10.76 1.76 21.71
C GLN A 191 10.60 1.11 23.08
N ASN A 192 9.69 0.14 23.16
CA ASN A 192 9.55 -0.62 24.40
C ASN A 192 10.83 -1.46 24.62
N THR A 193 11.48 -1.26 25.76
CA THR A 193 12.82 -1.81 26.06
C THR A 193 12.82 -3.32 26.16
N PHE A 194 11.71 -3.91 26.62
CA PHE A 194 11.53 -5.36 26.73
C PHE A 194 11.54 -6.02 25.35
N GLY A 195 10.72 -5.51 24.43
CA GLY A 195 10.63 -5.94 23.05
C GLY A 195 11.94 -5.77 22.30
N ALA A 196 12.62 -4.62 22.46
CA ALA A 196 13.95 -4.40 21.88
C ALA A 196 14.97 -5.45 22.34
N THR A 197 14.93 -5.85 23.61
CA THR A 197 15.80 -6.91 24.15
C THR A 197 15.48 -8.27 23.54
N VAL A 198 14.19 -8.59 23.40
CA VAL A 198 13.73 -9.84 22.78
C VAL A 198 14.10 -9.90 21.30
N THR A 199 13.87 -8.83 20.54
CA THR A 199 14.15 -8.77 19.10
C THR A 199 15.65 -8.81 18.81
N SER A 200 16.47 -8.18 19.65
CA SER A 200 17.93 -8.29 19.59
C SER A 200 18.40 -9.75 19.70
N ALA A 201 17.84 -10.51 20.66
CA ALA A 201 18.19 -11.91 20.89
C ALA A 201 17.83 -12.83 19.70
N ILE A 202 16.74 -12.52 18.98
CA ILE A 202 16.23 -13.35 17.87
C ILE A 202 16.54 -12.77 16.49
N SER A 203 17.28 -11.67 16.42
CA SER A 203 17.55 -10.90 15.20
C SER A 203 18.15 -11.76 14.08
N LYS A 204 19.07 -12.67 14.43
CA LYS A 204 19.72 -13.61 13.50
C LYS A 204 18.73 -14.56 12.82
N ILE A 205 17.59 -14.84 13.46
CA ILE A 205 16.54 -15.70 12.91
C ILE A 205 15.66 -14.92 11.93
N PHE A 206 15.33 -13.66 12.22
CA PHE A 206 14.42 -12.86 11.39
C PHE A 206 15.15 -12.14 10.25
N ASN A 207 16.41 -11.78 10.45
CA ASN A 207 17.27 -11.16 9.44
C ASN A 207 18.66 -11.84 9.41
N PRO A 208 18.78 -13.02 8.77
CA PRO A 208 20.04 -13.78 8.73
C PRO A 208 21.05 -13.11 7.79
N ILE A 209 22.13 -12.55 8.37
CA ILE A 209 23.20 -11.86 7.62
C ILE A 209 24.36 -12.82 7.30
N SER A 210 24.79 -13.62 8.27
CA SER A 210 25.96 -14.48 8.11
C SER A 210 25.65 -15.79 7.35
N ILE A 211 26.68 -16.43 6.78
CA ILE A 211 26.53 -17.75 6.14
C ILE A 211 26.04 -18.82 7.13
N PRO A 212 26.58 -18.92 8.36
CA PRO A 212 26.05 -19.83 9.37
C PRO A 212 24.56 -19.61 9.67
N ASP A 213 24.12 -18.35 9.83
CA ASP A 213 22.71 -18.05 10.11
C ASP A 213 21.81 -18.46 8.94
N ARG A 214 22.18 -18.12 7.70
CA ARG A 214 21.43 -18.52 6.50
C ARG A 214 21.34 -20.04 6.36
N LYS A 215 22.44 -20.75 6.61
CA LYS A 215 22.49 -22.22 6.60
C LYS A 215 21.58 -22.81 7.68
N TYR A 216 21.58 -22.26 8.88
CA TYR A 216 20.72 -22.70 9.97
C TYR A 216 19.24 -22.54 9.63
N ILE A 217 18.86 -21.37 9.10
CA ILE A 217 17.51 -21.09 8.63
C ILE A 217 17.06 -22.03 7.52
N ALA A 218 17.90 -22.24 6.51
CA ALA A 218 17.61 -23.14 5.40
C ALA A 218 17.41 -24.59 5.86
N LYS A 219 18.10 -25.00 6.94
CA LYS A 219 17.96 -26.34 7.50
C LYS A 219 16.72 -26.51 8.38
N GLU A 220 16.51 -25.59 9.30
CA GLU A 220 15.53 -25.76 10.39
C GLU A 220 14.19 -25.06 10.14
N ALA A 221 14.16 -23.97 9.36
CA ALA A 221 13.00 -23.11 9.19
C ALA A 221 12.63 -22.81 7.73
N TYR A 222 13.14 -23.59 6.77
CA TYR A 222 12.69 -23.51 5.38
C TYR A 222 11.23 -23.98 5.25
N VAL A 223 10.41 -23.19 4.55
CA VAL A 223 8.99 -23.49 4.33
C VAL A 223 8.80 -23.95 2.89
N ASN A 224 8.19 -25.13 2.75
CA ASN A 224 7.89 -25.73 1.47
C ASN A 224 6.71 -25.02 0.77
N SER A 225 6.89 -24.66 -0.49
CA SER A 225 5.80 -24.27 -1.38
C SER A 225 5.33 -25.50 -2.17
N ARG A 226 4.24 -26.20 -1.78
CA ARG A 226 3.65 -27.34 -2.54
C ARG A 226 2.43 -26.98 -3.36
N ARG A 227 2.33 -27.40 -4.63
CA ARG A 227 1.21 -27.06 -5.54
C ARG A 227 -0.21 -27.32 -5.00
N LYS A 228 -0.41 -28.35 -4.16
CA LYS A 228 -1.74 -28.77 -3.65
C LYS A 228 -2.21 -28.07 -2.36
N GLN A 229 -1.31 -27.59 -1.50
CA GLN A 229 -1.65 -26.89 -0.23
C GLN A 229 -2.08 -25.43 -0.44
N ARG A 230 -2.27 -25.04 -1.71
CA ARG A 230 -2.20 -23.68 -2.23
C ARG A 230 -3.58 -23.10 -2.61
N TYR A 231 -4.69 -23.74 -2.20
CA TYR A 231 -6.07 -23.42 -2.59
C TYR A 231 -6.99 -22.97 -1.43
N VAL A 232 -6.42 -22.69 -0.26
CA VAL A 232 -7.20 -22.67 0.99
C VAL A 232 -7.99 -21.37 1.18
N GLU A 233 -7.48 -20.19 0.79
CA GLU A 233 -8.12 -18.92 1.18
C GLU A 233 -8.36 -17.88 0.06
N PRO A 234 -9.43 -17.05 0.15
CA PRO A 234 -9.78 -16.06 -0.87
C PRO A 234 -8.70 -15.02 -1.14
N ILE A 235 -7.99 -14.54 -0.12
CA ILE A 235 -6.93 -13.55 -0.30
C ILE A 235 -5.75 -14.13 -1.08
N ASP A 236 -5.43 -15.41 -0.90
CA ASP A 236 -4.37 -16.09 -1.66
C ASP A 236 -4.76 -16.25 -3.13
N LYS A 237 -6.06 -16.41 -3.41
CA LYS A 237 -6.60 -16.38 -4.79
C LYS A 237 -6.49 -14.98 -5.39
N LEU A 238 -6.80 -13.92 -4.62
CA LEU A 238 -6.67 -12.53 -5.07
C LEU A 238 -5.20 -12.15 -5.34
N ILE A 239 -4.30 -12.55 -4.43
CA ILE A 239 -2.86 -12.43 -4.61
C ILE A 239 -2.47 -13.04 -5.95
N ARG A 240 -2.85 -14.28 -6.27
CA ARG A 240 -2.48 -14.92 -7.55
C ARG A 240 -3.19 -14.41 -8.79
N ALA A 241 -4.45 -13.97 -8.66
CA ALA A 241 -5.19 -13.41 -9.79
C ALA A 241 -4.51 -12.15 -10.34
N ALA A 242 -3.65 -11.50 -9.57
CA ALA A 242 -2.81 -10.38 -10.01
C ALA A 242 -1.51 -10.81 -10.77
N ASN A 243 -1.38 -12.05 -11.23
CA ASN A 243 -0.21 -12.51 -11.99
C ASN A 243 -0.30 -12.19 -13.49
N SER A 244 0.86 -11.89 -14.09
CA SER A 244 1.13 -11.73 -15.53
C SER A 244 1.44 -13.07 -16.23
N PHE A 245 1.75 -12.97 -17.53
CA PHE A 245 1.93 -14.04 -18.54
C PHE A 245 3.04 -15.08 -18.26
N SER A 246 3.91 -14.91 -17.26
CA SER A 246 5.06 -15.78 -16.88
C SER A 246 4.73 -17.26 -16.55
N ILE A 247 3.49 -17.68 -16.72
CA ILE A 247 3.01 -19.04 -16.42
C ILE A 247 3.24 -20.00 -17.59
N SER A 248 3.39 -19.52 -18.83
CA SER A 248 3.46 -20.40 -20.01
C SER A 248 4.85 -20.90 -20.38
N ASP A 249 5.92 -20.17 -20.08
CA ASP A 249 7.27 -20.44 -20.63
C ASP A 249 8.32 -20.92 -19.60
N ALA A 250 8.01 -20.94 -18.30
CA ALA A 250 8.92 -21.34 -17.24
C ALA A 250 8.53 -22.69 -16.61
N ASN A 251 9.53 -23.50 -16.25
CA ASN A 251 9.33 -24.75 -15.51
C ASN A 251 8.99 -24.43 -14.05
N GLN A 252 7.77 -24.78 -13.63
CA GLN A 252 7.34 -24.59 -12.25
C GLN A 252 7.94 -25.67 -11.34
N ILE A 253 8.57 -25.27 -10.23
CA ILE A 253 9.01 -26.20 -9.19
C ILE A 253 7.79 -26.67 -8.38
N GLU A 254 7.47 -27.96 -8.44
CA GLU A 254 6.25 -28.51 -7.81
C GLU A 254 6.35 -28.59 -6.28
N ASP A 255 7.52 -28.98 -5.76
CA ASP A 255 7.85 -29.11 -4.34
C ASP A 255 9.24 -28.51 -4.09
N THR A 256 9.29 -27.34 -3.46
CA THR A 256 10.57 -26.66 -3.21
C THR A 256 11.42 -27.33 -2.13
N ASN A 257 10.83 -28.23 -1.32
CA ASN A 257 11.61 -29.01 -0.35
C ASN A 257 12.32 -30.20 -1.00
N ASN A 258 11.86 -30.66 -2.17
CA ASN A 258 12.53 -31.67 -2.98
C ASN A 258 12.42 -31.28 -4.47
N PRO A 259 13.22 -30.30 -4.93
CA PRO A 259 13.10 -29.69 -6.26
C PRO A 259 13.68 -30.60 -7.35
N ARG A 260 13.00 -31.71 -7.64
CA ARG A 260 13.46 -32.75 -8.59
C ARG A 260 13.81 -32.17 -9.96
N GLU A 261 13.07 -31.17 -10.42
CA GLU A 261 13.27 -30.52 -11.71
C GLU A 261 14.67 -29.90 -11.84
N ILE A 262 15.21 -29.35 -10.75
CA ILE A 262 16.58 -28.83 -10.69
C ILE A 262 17.58 -29.95 -10.40
N LEU A 263 17.26 -30.86 -9.48
CA LEU A 263 18.15 -31.96 -9.11
C LEU A 263 18.47 -32.88 -10.29
N ASP A 264 17.48 -33.19 -11.13
CA ASP A 264 17.64 -34.05 -12.30
C ASP A 264 18.55 -33.38 -13.35
N LYS A 265 18.42 -32.07 -13.56
CA LYS A 265 19.34 -31.31 -14.42
C LYS A 265 20.75 -31.27 -13.83
N LEU A 266 20.90 -31.14 -12.51
CA LEU A 266 22.21 -31.16 -11.85
C LEU A 266 22.91 -32.53 -11.91
N LYS A 267 22.15 -33.64 -12.03
CA LYS A 267 22.69 -34.99 -12.18
C LYS A 267 23.28 -35.24 -13.58
N ASP A 268 22.73 -34.62 -14.61
CA ASP A 268 23.27 -34.69 -15.98
C ASP A 268 24.41 -33.68 -16.19
N ASN A 269 25.56 -33.96 -15.57
CA ASN A 269 26.78 -33.13 -15.61
C ASN A 269 27.27 -32.76 -17.02
N SER A 270 26.90 -33.51 -18.06
CA SER A 270 27.33 -33.24 -19.43
C SER A 270 26.49 -32.15 -20.12
N SER A 271 25.24 -31.99 -19.67
CA SER A 271 24.25 -31.10 -20.28
C SER A 271 24.24 -29.68 -19.70
N ILE A 272 24.74 -29.49 -18.47
CA ILE A 272 24.68 -28.23 -17.72
C ILE A 272 26.00 -27.43 -17.71
N ASP A 273 27.05 -27.98 -18.30
CA ASP A 273 28.33 -27.29 -18.40
C ASP A 273 28.23 -26.12 -19.37
N ARG A 274 28.78 -24.96 -19.00
CA ARG A 274 28.65 -23.70 -19.74
C ARG A 274 27.18 -23.39 -20.03
N GLN A 275 26.34 -23.39 -19.01
CA GLN A 275 24.93 -22.99 -19.10
C GLN A 275 24.57 -21.88 -18.10
N VAL A 276 23.49 -21.16 -18.41
CA VAL A 276 22.84 -20.22 -17.49
C VAL A 276 21.47 -20.77 -17.11
N MET A 277 21.25 -20.94 -15.81
CA MET A 277 19.99 -21.35 -15.21
C MET A 277 19.31 -20.13 -14.57
N LEU A 278 18.09 -19.83 -15.01
CA LEU A 278 17.31 -18.71 -14.49
C LEU A 278 16.40 -19.18 -13.36
N LEU A 279 16.40 -18.42 -12.27
CA LEU A 279 15.52 -18.65 -11.13
C LEU A 279 14.60 -17.44 -10.93
N ILE A 280 13.38 -17.52 -11.45
CA ILE A 280 12.46 -16.39 -11.52
C ILE A 280 11.47 -16.45 -10.35
N GLY A 281 11.15 -15.29 -9.80
CA GLY A 281 10.07 -15.14 -8.84
C GLY A 281 9.92 -13.69 -8.38
N SER A 282 8.73 -13.35 -7.88
CA SER A 282 8.44 -12.01 -7.34
C SER A 282 9.42 -11.57 -6.25
N VAL A 283 9.45 -10.26 -5.96
CA VAL A 283 10.25 -9.71 -4.87
C VAL A 283 9.88 -10.38 -3.53
N GLY A 284 10.88 -10.87 -2.80
CA GLY A 284 10.68 -11.53 -1.51
C GLY A 284 10.05 -12.92 -1.56
N SER A 285 9.97 -13.56 -2.74
CA SER A 285 9.54 -14.96 -2.93
C SER A 285 10.46 -16.00 -2.27
N GLY A 286 11.65 -15.58 -1.83
CA GLY A 286 12.59 -16.45 -1.12
C GLY A 286 13.66 -17.09 -2.01
N LYS A 287 13.93 -16.57 -3.22
CA LYS A 287 14.95 -17.08 -4.15
C LYS A 287 16.30 -17.37 -3.49
N SER A 288 16.86 -16.39 -2.78
CA SER A 288 18.13 -16.54 -2.05
C SER A 288 18.05 -17.62 -0.96
N THR A 289 16.92 -17.73 -0.24
CA THR A 289 16.68 -18.74 0.80
C THR A 289 16.46 -20.13 0.21
N PHE A 290 15.86 -20.22 -0.98
CA PHE A 290 15.76 -21.46 -1.74
C PHE A 290 17.14 -21.93 -2.20
N ILE A 291 18.00 -21.02 -2.67
CA ILE A 291 19.38 -21.36 -3.02
C ILE A 291 20.14 -21.89 -1.79
N ASP A 292 19.98 -21.25 -0.62
CA ASP A 292 20.54 -21.77 0.64
C ASP A 292 20.02 -23.18 0.95
N HIS A 293 18.71 -23.40 0.82
CA HIS A 293 18.09 -24.72 1.04
C HIS A 293 18.57 -25.77 0.05
N LEU A 294 18.68 -25.41 -1.23
CA LEU A 294 19.18 -26.27 -2.30
C LEU A 294 20.56 -26.81 -1.91
N PHE A 295 21.53 -25.93 -1.69
CA PHE A 295 22.93 -26.33 -1.44
C PHE A 295 23.18 -26.92 -0.04
N TYR A 296 22.43 -26.52 0.99
CA TYR A 296 22.71 -26.95 2.36
C TYR A 296 21.81 -28.08 2.88
N LYS A 297 20.74 -28.43 2.15
CA LYS A 297 19.78 -29.45 2.59
C LYS A 297 19.19 -30.31 1.46
N ALA A 298 18.90 -29.76 0.28
CA ALA A 298 18.17 -30.49 -0.75
C ALA A 298 19.04 -31.39 -1.64
N LEU A 299 20.30 -31.01 -1.87
CA LEU A 299 21.25 -31.87 -2.60
C LEU A 299 21.46 -33.20 -1.86
N ASP A 300 21.44 -34.29 -2.62
CA ASP A 300 21.83 -35.61 -2.11
C ASP A 300 23.35 -35.73 -1.97
N ASP A 301 23.83 -36.74 -1.23
CA ASP A 301 25.25 -36.94 -0.93
C ASP A 301 26.10 -37.07 -2.22
N GLU A 302 25.51 -37.62 -3.29
CA GLU A 302 26.15 -37.75 -4.60
C GLU A 302 26.42 -36.38 -5.23
N LEU A 303 25.40 -35.50 -5.30
CA LEU A 303 25.54 -34.16 -5.86
C LEU A 303 26.43 -33.26 -4.99
N VAL A 304 26.37 -33.39 -3.66
CA VAL A 304 27.26 -32.64 -2.75
C VAL A 304 28.73 -32.93 -3.05
N GLN A 305 29.06 -34.18 -3.41
CA GLN A 305 30.43 -34.55 -3.77
C GLN A 305 30.81 -34.08 -5.18
N LYS A 306 29.84 -33.96 -6.11
CA LYS A 306 30.05 -33.57 -7.51
C LYS A 306 29.98 -32.06 -7.78
N ILE A 307 29.58 -31.24 -6.81
CA ILE A 307 29.39 -29.80 -7.02
C ILE A 307 30.29 -28.99 -6.10
N THR A 308 30.87 -27.91 -6.65
CA THR A 308 31.53 -26.85 -5.89
C THR A 308 30.70 -25.58 -6.00
N PRO A 309 29.91 -25.20 -4.98
CA PRO A 309 29.09 -24.00 -5.03
C PRO A 309 29.92 -22.75 -4.70
N VAL A 310 29.84 -21.73 -5.55
CA VAL A 310 30.39 -20.40 -5.31
C VAL A 310 29.25 -19.39 -5.38
N ARG A 311 29.01 -18.68 -4.29
CA ARG A 311 27.96 -17.66 -4.23
C ARG A 311 28.57 -16.27 -4.16
N VAL A 312 28.14 -15.41 -5.06
CA VAL A 312 28.59 -14.02 -5.17
C VAL A 312 27.41 -13.09 -4.85
N ASP A 313 27.58 -12.20 -3.87
CA ASP A 313 26.56 -11.19 -3.55
C ASP A 313 26.75 -9.94 -4.41
N MET A 314 25.84 -9.76 -5.38
CA MET A 314 25.95 -8.67 -6.36
C MET A 314 25.60 -7.29 -5.78
N ASN A 315 25.08 -7.19 -4.56
CA ASN A 315 24.95 -5.87 -3.89
C ASN A 315 26.32 -5.23 -3.63
N THR A 316 27.38 -6.04 -3.53
CA THR A 316 28.74 -5.59 -3.25
C THR A 316 29.59 -5.43 -4.52
N SER A 317 28.97 -5.56 -5.71
CA SER A 317 29.71 -5.45 -6.97
C SER A 317 30.06 -3.99 -7.27
N PRO A 318 31.21 -3.72 -7.92
CA PRO A 318 31.52 -2.39 -8.42
C PRO A 318 30.49 -1.92 -9.47
N LEU A 319 30.36 -0.59 -9.61
CA LEU A 319 29.41 0.04 -10.54
C LEU A 319 29.94 0.10 -11.98
N SER A 320 31.26 0.01 -12.19
CA SER A 320 31.85 0.05 -13.53
C SER A 320 31.81 -1.31 -14.21
N SER A 321 31.45 -1.33 -15.49
CA SER A 321 31.40 -2.54 -16.30
C SER A 321 32.78 -3.16 -16.53
N SER A 322 33.87 -2.40 -16.43
CA SER A 322 35.23 -2.92 -16.57
C SER A 322 35.74 -3.62 -15.30
N GLU A 323 35.43 -3.10 -14.11
CA GLU A 323 35.93 -3.65 -12.85
C GLU A 323 35.17 -4.92 -12.42
N ILE A 324 33.91 -5.07 -12.83
CA ILE A 324 33.07 -6.20 -12.40
C ILE A 324 33.66 -7.56 -12.80
N TYR A 325 34.33 -7.66 -13.96
CA TYR A 325 34.92 -8.90 -14.44
C TYR A 325 36.14 -9.33 -13.61
N SER A 326 37.03 -8.39 -13.27
CA SER A 326 38.19 -8.65 -12.39
C SER A 326 37.70 -9.00 -10.98
N TRP A 327 36.74 -8.25 -10.45
CA TRP A 327 36.13 -8.53 -9.16
C TRP A 327 35.47 -9.92 -9.09
N LEU A 328 34.75 -10.34 -10.14
CA LEU A 328 34.15 -11.67 -10.20
C LEU A 328 35.18 -12.79 -10.21
N ARG A 329 36.28 -12.62 -10.96
CA ARG A 329 37.40 -13.58 -10.95
C ARG A 329 37.95 -13.76 -9.54
N GLN A 330 38.17 -12.65 -8.82
CA GLN A 330 38.62 -12.71 -7.43
C GLN A 330 37.62 -13.45 -6.53
N ARG A 331 36.32 -13.20 -6.66
CA ARG A 331 35.28 -13.91 -5.88
C ARG A 331 35.21 -15.39 -6.21
N ILE A 332 35.43 -15.78 -7.46
CA ILE A 332 35.51 -17.19 -7.87
C ILE A 332 36.73 -17.86 -7.22
N ILE A 333 37.90 -17.21 -7.25
CA ILE A 333 39.12 -17.71 -6.61
C ILE A 333 38.90 -17.91 -5.11
N GLU A 334 38.35 -16.91 -4.41
CA GLU A 334 38.03 -17.01 -2.97
C GLU A 334 37.04 -18.15 -2.68
N GLY A 335 36.04 -18.35 -3.55
CA GLY A 335 35.09 -19.45 -3.44
C GLY A 335 35.74 -20.82 -3.62
N CYS A 336 36.61 -20.95 -4.62
CA CYS A 336 37.40 -22.16 -4.86
C CYS A 336 38.34 -22.47 -3.68
N GLN A 337 38.99 -21.47 -3.09
CA GLN A 337 39.82 -21.65 -1.89
C GLN A 337 39.01 -22.12 -0.69
N LYS A 338 37.85 -21.49 -0.44
CA LYS A 338 36.94 -21.89 0.66
C LYS A 338 36.40 -23.31 0.53
N SER A 339 36.36 -23.86 -0.69
CA SER A 339 35.95 -25.24 -0.93
C SER A 339 36.98 -26.28 -0.45
N LEU A 340 38.23 -25.87 -0.21
CA LEU A 340 39.35 -26.70 0.22
C LEU A 340 40.11 -26.00 1.36
N PRO A 341 39.51 -25.88 2.56
CA PRO A 341 40.09 -25.11 3.67
C PRO A 341 41.41 -25.70 4.21
N ASP A 342 41.66 -26.99 3.97
CA ASP A 342 42.86 -27.70 4.44
C ASP A 342 44.08 -27.51 3.52
N ILE A 343 43.91 -26.85 2.37
CA ILE A 343 44.99 -26.61 1.41
C ILE A 343 45.50 -25.19 1.57
N ASP A 344 46.78 -25.06 1.93
CA ASP A 344 47.49 -23.78 1.85
C ASP A 344 48.02 -23.54 0.42
N PHE A 345 47.30 -22.71 -0.33
CA PHE A 345 47.62 -22.34 -1.70
C PHE A 345 48.86 -21.44 -1.84
N GLU A 346 49.43 -20.94 -0.74
CA GLU A 346 50.66 -20.13 -0.78
C GLU A 346 51.93 -20.99 -0.70
N THR A 347 51.81 -22.27 -0.37
CA THR A 347 52.96 -23.19 -0.38
C THR A 347 53.45 -23.46 -1.80
N ARG A 348 54.78 -23.55 -1.97
CA ARG A 348 55.41 -23.86 -3.25
C ARG A 348 54.83 -25.12 -3.90
N GLU A 349 54.66 -26.18 -3.11
CA GLU A 349 54.14 -27.46 -3.60
C GLU A 349 52.72 -27.32 -4.19
N ASN A 350 51.83 -26.59 -3.49
CA ASN A 350 50.46 -26.41 -3.96
C ASN A 350 50.38 -25.41 -5.11
N LEU A 351 51.24 -24.39 -5.18
CA LEU A 351 51.35 -23.51 -6.34
C LEU A 351 51.79 -24.27 -7.59
N GLU A 352 52.79 -25.16 -7.47
CA GLU A 352 53.24 -26.00 -8.58
C GLU A 352 52.12 -26.97 -9.04
N LYS A 353 51.32 -27.51 -8.10
CA LYS A 353 50.15 -28.34 -8.42
C LYS A 353 49.03 -27.54 -9.10
N LEU A 354 48.71 -26.36 -8.57
CA LEU A 354 47.68 -25.46 -9.09
C LEU A 354 47.94 -25.11 -10.57
N TYR A 355 49.16 -24.68 -10.86
CA TYR A 355 49.61 -24.30 -12.20
C TYR A 355 50.25 -25.45 -12.99
N SER A 356 49.97 -26.71 -12.61
CA SER A 356 50.67 -27.87 -13.18
C SER A 356 50.57 -27.95 -14.71
N SER A 357 49.42 -27.64 -15.30
CA SER A 357 49.26 -27.62 -16.76
C SER A 357 50.13 -26.56 -17.44
N GLU A 358 50.19 -25.35 -16.88
CA GLU A 358 50.96 -24.23 -17.40
C GLU A 358 52.47 -24.48 -17.21
N ILE A 359 52.87 -24.86 -16.00
CA ILE A 359 54.26 -25.18 -15.65
C ILE A 359 54.78 -26.34 -16.50
N ASN A 360 54.00 -27.40 -16.72
CA ASN A 360 54.44 -28.53 -17.54
C ASN A 360 54.66 -28.16 -19.01
N LYS A 361 53.94 -27.18 -19.55
CA LYS A 361 54.21 -26.66 -20.91
C LYS A 361 55.56 -25.97 -20.97
N VAL A 362 55.85 -25.12 -19.98
CA VAL A 362 57.10 -24.36 -19.91
C VAL A 362 58.29 -25.26 -19.60
N LYS A 363 58.11 -26.30 -18.77
CA LYS A 363 59.10 -27.38 -18.56
C LYS A 363 59.49 -28.10 -19.85
N LYS A 364 58.50 -28.38 -20.72
CA LYS A 364 58.73 -29.00 -22.03
C LYS A 364 59.27 -28.00 -23.07
N GLY A 365 58.99 -26.72 -22.90
CA GLY A 365 59.39 -25.62 -23.78
C GLY A 365 60.66 -24.93 -23.30
N GLU A 366 60.54 -23.68 -22.85
CA GLU A 366 61.66 -22.78 -22.54
C GLU A 366 62.61 -23.31 -21.46
N LEU A 367 62.10 -24.03 -20.45
CA LEU A 367 62.95 -24.55 -19.39
C LEU A 367 63.73 -25.80 -19.80
N SER A 368 63.41 -26.42 -20.95
CA SER A 368 64.16 -27.57 -21.47
C SER A 368 65.58 -27.23 -21.94
N TYR A 369 65.88 -25.95 -22.15
CA TYR A 369 67.23 -25.46 -22.48
C TYR A 369 68.19 -25.45 -21.29
N PHE A 370 67.69 -25.61 -20.06
CA PHE A 370 68.48 -25.63 -18.83
C PHE A 370 68.46 -27.03 -18.19
N GLU A 371 69.53 -27.39 -17.49
CA GLU A 371 69.57 -28.63 -16.70
C GLU A 371 68.53 -28.58 -15.57
N GLU A 372 67.76 -29.65 -15.40
CA GLU A 372 66.69 -29.68 -14.41
C GLU A 372 67.24 -29.44 -13.00
N ASN A 373 66.60 -28.54 -12.25
CA ASN A 373 67.03 -28.06 -10.93
C ASN A 373 68.30 -27.20 -10.87
N SER A 374 68.88 -26.78 -12.00
CA SER A 374 69.94 -25.77 -12.00
C SER A 374 69.45 -24.43 -11.40
N PRO A 375 70.35 -23.54 -10.94
CA PRO A 375 69.97 -22.21 -10.48
C PRO A 375 69.15 -21.42 -11.52
N GLU A 376 69.51 -21.50 -12.79
CA GLU A 376 68.84 -20.85 -13.93
C GLU A 376 67.45 -21.46 -14.15
N TRP A 377 67.34 -22.79 -14.08
CA TRP A 377 66.05 -23.49 -14.19
C TRP A 377 65.10 -23.08 -13.06
N ARG A 378 65.59 -23.05 -11.81
CA ARG A 378 64.78 -22.63 -10.64
C ARG A 378 64.36 -21.17 -10.73
N ARG A 379 65.23 -20.31 -11.24
CA ARG A 379 64.91 -18.90 -11.47
C ARG A 379 63.85 -18.73 -12.55
N GLY A 380 64.00 -19.42 -13.69
CA GLY A 380 63.00 -19.39 -14.77
C GLY A 380 61.64 -19.92 -14.30
N LEU A 381 61.61 -21.01 -13.52
CA LEU A 381 60.38 -21.51 -12.93
C LEU A 381 59.72 -20.50 -11.97
N PHE A 382 60.51 -19.82 -11.14
CA PHE A 382 60.01 -18.76 -10.25
C PHE A 382 59.43 -17.58 -11.04
N GLU A 383 60.14 -17.09 -12.06
CA GLU A 383 59.69 -15.96 -12.88
C GLU A 383 58.38 -16.29 -13.61
N GLU A 384 58.26 -17.50 -14.16
CA GLU A 384 57.02 -17.93 -14.81
C GLU A 384 55.88 -18.11 -13.79
N THR A 385 56.14 -18.72 -12.63
CA THR A 385 55.11 -18.86 -11.57
C THR A 385 54.62 -17.49 -11.10
N LYS A 386 55.53 -16.51 -10.96
CA LYS A 386 55.19 -15.13 -10.62
C LYS A 386 54.33 -14.47 -11.70
N LYS A 387 54.66 -14.68 -12.98
CA LYS A 387 53.88 -14.19 -14.12
C LYS A 387 52.48 -14.80 -14.15
N LEU A 388 52.35 -16.11 -13.95
CA LEU A 388 51.07 -16.81 -13.86
C LEU A 388 50.20 -16.26 -12.73
N LYS A 389 50.77 -16.04 -11.54
CA LYS A 389 50.06 -15.46 -10.38
C LYS A 389 49.54 -14.04 -10.63
N ASN A 390 50.21 -13.28 -11.51
CA ASN A 390 49.79 -11.92 -11.87
C ASN A 390 48.75 -11.88 -13.01
N ASP A 391 48.53 -12.98 -13.73
CA ASP A 391 47.48 -13.08 -14.74
C ASP A 391 46.19 -13.61 -14.09
N GLU A 392 45.24 -12.71 -13.83
CA GLU A 392 43.96 -13.06 -13.20
C GLU A 392 43.17 -14.12 -13.97
N ASN A 393 43.21 -14.08 -15.30
CA ASN A 393 42.42 -14.99 -16.13
C ASN A 393 42.99 -16.40 -16.03
N VAL A 394 44.30 -16.55 -16.22
CA VAL A 394 44.99 -17.83 -16.09
C VAL A 394 44.86 -18.37 -14.67
N THR A 395 45.05 -17.52 -13.67
CA THR A 395 44.88 -17.87 -12.25
C THR A 395 43.48 -18.41 -11.98
N THR A 396 42.43 -17.73 -12.47
CA THR A 396 41.05 -18.18 -12.29
C THR A 396 40.83 -19.55 -12.93
N HIS A 397 41.30 -19.76 -14.17
CA HIS A 397 41.22 -21.06 -14.83
C HIS A 397 41.95 -22.17 -14.06
N ALA A 398 43.12 -21.88 -13.51
CA ALA A 398 43.90 -22.81 -12.70
C ALA A 398 43.13 -23.22 -11.43
N TYR A 399 42.54 -22.27 -10.70
CA TYR A 399 41.72 -22.54 -9.53
C TYR A 399 40.48 -23.37 -9.85
N ILE A 400 39.76 -23.05 -10.93
CA ILE A 400 38.58 -23.82 -11.36
C ILE A 400 38.98 -25.24 -11.74
N ARG A 401 40.07 -25.41 -12.50
CA ARG A 401 40.59 -26.72 -12.91
C ARG A 401 40.97 -27.55 -11.68
N PHE A 402 41.77 -26.98 -10.79
CA PHE A 402 42.26 -27.66 -9.60
C PHE A 402 41.12 -28.00 -8.64
N CYS A 403 40.31 -27.03 -8.22
CA CYS A 403 39.27 -27.25 -7.22
C CYS A 403 38.06 -28.04 -7.76
N CYS A 404 37.82 -28.02 -9.08
CA CYS A 404 36.64 -28.63 -9.68
C CYS A 404 36.98 -29.76 -10.66
N ALA A 405 37.53 -29.43 -11.85
CA ALA A 405 37.66 -30.39 -12.96
C ALA A 405 38.53 -31.61 -12.63
N GLU A 406 39.70 -31.42 -12.02
CA GLU A 406 40.61 -32.50 -11.61
C GLU A 406 40.03 -33.40 -10.52
N ARG A 407 39.00 -32.92 -9.82
CA ARG A 407 38.29 -33.62 -8.75
C ARG A 407 36.93 -34.16 -9.21
N GLY A 408 36.63 -34.10 -10.51
CA GLY A 408 35.36 -34.56 -11.07
C GLY A 408 34.16 -33.74 -10.63
N LYS A 409 34.36 -32.49 -10.20
CA LYS A 409 33.30 -31.60 -9.75
C LYS A 409 32.95 -30.53 -10.79
N THR A 410 31.68 -30.12 -10.80
CA THR A 410 31.16 -29.01 -11.58
C THR A 410 31.14 -27.74 -10.71
N LEU A 411 31.67 -26.64 -11.24
CA LEU A 411 31.57 -25.34 -10.59
C LEU A 411 30.17 -24.77 -10.81
N VAL A 412 29.46 -24.43 -9.73
CA VAL A 412 28.16 -23.77 -9.80
C VAL A 412 28.27 -22.38 -9.19
N ILE A 413 28.14 -21.35 -10.01
CA ILE A 413 28.24 -19.94 -9.61
C ILE A 413 26.84 -19.37 -9.46
N THR A 414 26.47 -18.92 -8.26
CA THR A 414 25.24 -18.17 -8.04
C THR A 414 25.54 -16.68 -7.97
N LEU A 415 24.96 -15.89 -8.89
CA LEU A 415 24.96 -14.44 -8.82
C LEU A 415 23.73 -13.99 -8.03
N ASP A 416 23.86 -13.84 -6.71
CA ASP A 416 22.72 -13.57 -5.83
C ASP A 416 22.45 -12.06 -5.70
N ASN A 417 21.21 -11.70 -5.36
CA ASN A 417 20.72 -10.32 -5.26
C ASN A 417 20.82 -9.47 -6.54
N CYS A 418 21.01 -10.08 -7.73
CA CYS A 418 20.91 -9.36 -9.01
C CYS A 418 19.56 -8.64 -9.14
N ASP A 419 18.51 -9.27 -8.63
CA ASP A 419 17.14 -8.79 -8.65
C ASP A 419 16.89 -7.58 -7.74
N LYS A 420 17.87 -7.01 -7.02
CA LYS A 420 17.70 -5.79 -6.22
C LYS A 420 18.13 -4.51 -6.92
N LYS A 421 18.79 -4.61 -8.08
CA LYS A 421 19.33 -3.47 -8.81
C LYS A 421 18.32 -2.86 -9.78
N GLU A 422 18.69 -1.72 -10.36
CA GLU A 422 17.96 -1.10 -11.46
C GLU A 422 17.89 -2.00 -12.69
N VAL A 423 16.95 -1.73 -13.59
CA VAL A 423 16.71 -2.58 -14.77
C VAL A 423 17.97 -2.68 -15.66
N ALA A 424 18.66 -1.57 -15.88
CA ALA A 424 19.89 -1.55 -16.67
C ALA A 424 20.99 -2.43 -16.04
N ASP A 425 21.14 -2.38 -14.73
CA ASP A 425 22.08 -3.22 -13.99
C ASP A 425 21.69 -4.70 -14.04
N GLN A 426 20.39 -5.01 -13.99
CA GLN A 426 19.90 -6.39 -14.11
C GLN A 426 20.23 -6.98 -15.49
N LEU A 427 20.11 -6.19 -16.56
CA LEU A 427 20.51 -6.60 -17.90
C LEU A 427 22.03 -6.82 -17.99
N LEU A 428 22.84 -5.95 -17.35
CA LEU A 428 24.28 -6.16 -17.20
C LEU A 428 24.59 -7.48 -16.47
N MET A 429 23.84 -7.85 -15.42
CA MET A 429 24.05 -9.12 -14.72
C MET A 429 23.84 -10.33 -15.64
N PHE A 430 22.95 -10.22 -16.62
CA PHE A 430 22.77 -11.27 -17.61
C PHE A 430 23.95 -11.35 -18.58
N GLN A 431 24.45 -10.21 -19.07
CA GLN A 431 25.67 -10.18 -19.90
C GLN A 431 26.87 -10.78 -19.14
N VAL A 432 26.99 -10.47 -17.86
CA VAL A 432 27.98 -11.06 -16.95
C VAL A 432 27.79 -12.58 -16.83
N ALA A 433 26.56 -13.07 -16.71
CA ALA A 433 26.28 -14.50 -16.67
C ALA A 433 26.67 -15.21 -17.97
N GLN A 434 26.35 -14.63 -19.14
CA GLN A 434 26.80 -15.14 -20.44
C GLN A 434 28.33 -15.11 -20.59
N TRP A 435 28.98 -14.07 -20.08
CA TRP A 435 30.43 -13.99 -20.07
C TRP A 435 31.05 -15.11 -19.23
N LEU A 436 30.52 -15.37 -18.02
CA LEU A 436 30.97 -16.48 -17.18
C LEU A 436 30.79 -17.83 -17.90
N GLN A 437 29.62 -18.03 -18.51
CA GLN A 437 29.28 -19.21 -19.30
C GLN A 437 30.25 -19.43 -20.48
N ALA A 438 30.62 -18.37 -21.20
CA ALA A 438 31.49 -18.45 -22.36
C ALA A 438 32.97 -18.69 -21.98
N ASN A 439 33.43 -18.10 -20.88
CA ASN A 439 34.84 -18.13 -20.49
C ASN A 439 35.19 -19.32 -19.59
N PHE A 440 34.28 -19.73 -18.69
CA PHE A 440 34.58 -20.73 -17.68
C PHE A 440 33.71 -21.98 -17.81
N ARG A 441 34.27 -23.10 -17.37
CA ARG A 441 33.57 -24.38 -17.27
C ARG A 441 32.67 -24.39 -16.02
N CYS A 442 31.50 -23.76 -16.10
CA CYS A 442 30.60 -23.61 -14.96
C CYS A 442 29.12 -23.59 -15.37
N LEU A 443 28.26 -23.87 -14.38
CA LEU A 443 26.84 -23.54 -14.41
C LEU A 443 26.63 -22.23 -13.67
N VAL A 444 25.96 -21.26 -14.29
CA VAL A 444 25.60 -19.99 -13.64
C VAL A 444 24.13 -20.03 -13.24
N ILE A 445 23.83 -19.84 -11.96
CA ILE A 445 22.46 -19.62 -11.45
C ILE A 445 22.23 -18.12 -11.32
N LEU A 446 21.26 -17.59 -12.06
CA LEU A 446 20.90 -16.18 -12.07
C LEU A 446 19.44 -15.99 -11.60
N PRO A 447 19.22 -15.58 -10.34
CA PRO A 447 17.92 -15.21 -9.84
C PRO A 447 17.43 -13.90 -10.45
N LEU A 448 16.19 -13.90 -10.95
CA LEU A 448 15.55 -12.75 -11.57
C LEU A 448 14.16 -12.47 -10.99
N ARG A 449 13.70 -11.23 -11.20
CA ARG A 449 12.33 -10.79 -10.93
C ARG A 449 11.39 -11.32 -12.02
N ASP A 450 10.14 -11.63 -11.64
CA ASP A 450 9.07 -12.01 -12.60
C ASP A 450 8.94 -10.90 -13.66
N GLU A 451 8.96 -9.65 -13.21
CA GLU A 451 8.82 -8.43 -14.01
C GLU A 451 9.94 -8.29 -15.05
N THR A 452 11.18 -8.53 -14.64
CA THR A 452 12.35 -8.39 -15.52
C THR A 452 12.36 -9.48 -16.57
N TYR A 453 12.01 -10.71 -16.20
CA TYR A 453 11.92 -11.78 -17.19
C TYR A 453 10.80 -11.51 -18.20
N ASP A 454 9.59 -11.20 -17.74
CA ASP A 454 8.45 -10.97 -18.63
C ASP A 454 8.70 -9.84 -19.62
N ASN A 455 9.36 -8.75 -19.19
CA ASN A 455 9.63 -7.58 -20.03
C ASN A 455 10.75 -7.80 -21.06
N TYR A 456 11.72 -8.69 -20.77
CA TYR A 456 12.96 -8.79 -21.55
C TYR A 456 13.24 -10.18 -22.12
N ARG A 457 12.44 -11.21 -21.85
CA ARG A 457 12.67 -12.59 -22.34
C ARG A 457 12.81 -12.72 -23.86
N ASP A 458 12.16 -11.84 -24.61
CA ASP A 458 12.17 -11.83 -26.08
C ASP A 458 13.18 -10.82 -26.64
N GLN A 459 14.01 -10.22 -25.78
CA GLN A 459 15.01 -9.20 -26.13
C GLN A 459 16.42 -9.65 -25.72
N PRO A 460 17.46 -9.27 -26.49
CA PRO A 460 18.83 -9.44 -26.05
C PRO A 460 19.09 -8.72 -24.72
N PRO A 461 19.81 -9.34 -23.77
CA PRO A 461 20.53 -10.62 -23.91
C PRO A 461 19.72 -11.88 -23.49
N LEU A 462 18.52 -11.73 -22.94
CA LEU A 462 17.73 -12.82 -22.34
C LEU A 462 17.11 -13.81 -23.36
N ASP A 463 16.95 -13.38 -24.61
CA ASP A 463 16.46 -14.18 -25.74
C ASP A 463 17.22 -15.51 -25.98
N THR A 464 18.47 -15.58 -25.52
CA THR A 464 19.33 -16.77 -25.61
C THR A 464 19.10 -17.81 -24.51
N ALA A 465 18.27 -17.53 -23.49
CA ALA A 465 18.05 -18.45 -22.38
C ALA A 465 17.28 -19.70 -22.82
N LEU A 466 17.80 -20.89 -22.50
CA LEU A 466 17.13 -22.16 -22.79
C LEU A 466 15.90 -22.32 -21.90
N LYS A 467 14.71 -22.51 -22.51
CA LYS A 467 13.44 -22.71 -21.77
C LYS A 467 13.53 -23.78 -20.69
N ASP A 468 14.25 -24.86 -20.97
CA ASP A 468 14.49 -25.98 -20.06
C ASP A 468 15.26 -25.64 -18.77
N LEU A 469 15.97 -24.50 -18.74
CA LEU A 469 16.76 -24.01 -17.61
C LEU A 469 16.13 -22.79 -16.93
N VAL A 470 14.88 -22.48 -17.25
CA VAL A 470 14.11 -21.40 -16.63
C VAL A 470 13.18 -22.00 -15.57
N PHE A 471 13.47 -21.75 -14.29
CA PHE A 471 12.69 -22.26 -13.17
C PHE A 471 11.99 -21.14 -12.42
N ARG A 472 10.75 -21.41 -11.99
CA ARG A 472 9.95 -20.45 -11.22
C ARG A 472 9.76 -20.87 -9.77
N ILE A 473 9.99 -19.94 -8.84
CA ILE A 473 9.70 -20.06 -7.41
C ILE A 473 8.46 -19.23 -7.05
N GLU A 474 7.53 -19.87 -6.36
CA GLU A 474 6.39 -19.20 -5.75
C GLU A 474 6.68 -18.86 -4.28
N PRO A 475 6.26 -17.67 -3.80
CA PRO A 475 6.39 -17.30 -2.39
C PRO A 475 5.69 -18.34 -1.49
N PRO A 476 6.35 -18.80 -0.39
CA PRO A 476 5.69 -19.66 0.58
C PRO A 476 4.62 -18.91 1.36
N LEU A 477 3.75 -19.67 2.05
CA LEU A 477 2.71 -19.10 2.89
C LEU A 477 3.33 -18.32 4.04
N LEU A 478 3.08 -17.01 4.08
CA LEU A 478 3.65 -16.10 5.08
C LEU A 478 3.43 -16.62 6.51
N GLN A 479 2.23 -17.09 6.80
CA GLN A 479 1.87 -17.63 8.10
C GLN A 479 2.80 -18.75 8.54
N GLN A 480 3.15 -19.67 7.63
CA GLN A 480 4.04 -20.78 7.94
C GLN A 480 5.46 -20.29 8.18
N VAL A 481 5.93 -19.32 7.40
CA VAL A 481 7.24 -18.71 7.61
C VAL A 481 7.30 -18.08 8.98
N LEU A 482 6.34 -17.21 9.31
CA LEU A 482 6.32 -16.51 10.59
C LEU A 482 6.26 -17.48 11.78
N VAL A 483 5.37 -18.47 11.74
CA VAL A 483 5.26 -19.49 12.79
C VAL A 483 6.56 -20.29 12.94
N ASN A 484 7.20 -20.69 11.83
CA ASN A 484 8.46 -21.43 11.89
C ASN A 484 9.61 -20.57 12.43
N ARG A 485 9.67 -19.28 12.08
CA ARG A 485 10.66 -18.35 12.63
C ARG A 485 10.48 -18.20 14.13
N VAL A 486 9.25 -17.93 14.59
CA VAL A 486 8.98 -17.80 16.03
C VAL A 486 9.27 -19.10 16.78
N LYS A 487 8.88 -20.26 16.24
CA LYS A 487 9.22 -21.57 16.84
C LYS A 487 10.73 -21.76 16.98
N LEU A 488 11.50 -21.40 15.95
CA LEU A 488 12.96 -21.47 16.01
C LEU A 488 13.52 -20.52 17.06
N SER A 489 12.98 -19.31 17.17
CA SER A 489 13.36 -18.34 18.20
C SER A 489 13.06 -18.85 19.60
N LEU A 490 11.90 -19.47 19.81
CA LEU A 490 11.55 -20.09 21.08
C LEU A 490 12.46 -21.28 21.41
N LYS A 491 12.92 -22.04 20.41
CA LYS A 491 13.89 -23.13 20.59
C LYS A 491 15.26 -22.61 21.04
N GLU A 492 15.74 -21.50 20.47
CA GLU A 492 16.98 -20.86 20.95
C GLU A 492 16.82 -20.26 22.34
N LEU A 493 15.65 -19.72 22.68
CA LEU A 493 15.37 -19.25 24.04
C LEU A 493 15.19 -20.39 25.06
N LYS A 494 14.91 -21.63 24.61
CA LYS A 494 14.78 -22.82 25.50
C LYS A 494 16.11 -23.27 26.10
N SER A 495 17.27 -22.94 25.52
CA SER A 495 18.56 -23.32 26.12
C SER A 495 18.84 -22.63 27.46
N GLU A 496 17.94 -21.77 27.95
CA GLU A 496 18.01 -21.10 29.25
C GLU A 496 17.02 -21.68 30.32
N GLY A 497 16.17 -22.69 30.05
CA GLY A 497 15.18 -23.18 31.03
C GLY A 497 14.67 -24.62 30.86
N ASN A 498 14.21 -25.25 31.96
CA ASN A 498 13.93 -26.70 32.06
C ASN A 498 12.46 -27.14 31.77
N GLU A 499 11.46 -26.24 31.75
CA GLU A 499 10.05 -26.60 31.55
C GLU A 499 9.40 -25.97 30.30
N THR A 500 8.48 -26.70 29.65
CA THR A 500 7.85 -26.31 28.37
C THR A 500 6.33 -26.24 28.45
N LEU A 501 5.74 -25.19 27.87
CA LEU A 501 4.30 -24.98 27.70
C LEU A 501 3.92 -25.10 26.21
N SER A 502 2.63 -25.30 25.91
CA SER A 502 2.15 -25.33 24.52
C SER A 502 0.75 -24.74 24.36
N TYR A 503 0.48 -24.12 23.22
CA TYR A 503 -0.85 -23.66 22.82
C TYR A 503 -1.12 -23.95 21.34
N SER A 504 -2.40 -23.94 20.96
CA SER A 504 -2.86 -24.16 19.59
C SER A 504 -3.40 -22.86 18.99
N LEU A 505 -2.94 -22.54 17.78
CA LEU A 505 -3.43 -21.42 16.98
C LEU A 505 -4.74 -21.82 16.24
N PRO A 506 -5.61 -20.86 15.85
CA PRO A 506 -6.88 -21.13 15.15
C PRO A 506 -6.74 -21.89 13.82
N ASN A 507 -5.55 -21.83 13.21
CA ASN A 507 -5.15 -22.51 12.00
C ASN A 507 -4.62 -23.95 12.23
N GLY A 508 -4.71 -24.48 13.47
CA GLY A 508 -4.29 -25.83 13.83
C GLY A 508 -2.80 -26.00 14.19
N TYR A 509 -1.98 -24.95 14.14
CA TYR A 509 -0.58 -25.06 14.54
C TYR A 509 -0.42 -25.10 16.06
N ARG A 510 0.31 -26.10 16.55
CA ARG A 510 0.77 -26.17 17.95
C ARG A 510 2.13 -25.48 18.09
N VAL A 511 2.27 -24.56 19.04
CA VAL A 511 3.51 -23.85 19.35
C VAL A 511 3.93 -24.20 20.77
N GLU A 512 5.16 -24.66 20.92
CA GLU A 512 5.77 -24.98 22.22
C GLU A 512 6.78 -23.90 22.61
N TYR A 513 6.77 -23.49 23.87
CA TYR A 513 7.58 -22.37 24.34
C TYR A 513 8.11 -22.63 25.77
N PRO A 514 9.29 -22.11 26.12
CA PRO A 514 9.81 -22.21 27.48
C PRO A 514 8.98 -21.36 28.45
N GLN A 515 8.98 -21.70 29.74
CA GLN A 515 8.49 -20.81 30.80
C GLN A 515 9.45 -19.64 31.01
N SER A 516 9.49 -18.71 30.05
CA SER A 516 10.26 -17.48 30.16
C SER A 516 9.44 -16.29 29.69
N GLU A 517 9.69 -15.12 30.28
CA GLU A 517 8.94 -13.90 29.97
C GLU A 517 9.09 -13.50 28.49
N ARG A 518 10.29 -13.70 27.94
CA ARG A 518 10.60 -13.47 26.52
C ARG A 518 9.72 -14.35 25.61
N ALA A 519 9.51 -15.60 26.02
CA ALA A 519 8.70 -16.55 25.28
C ALA A 519 7.20 -16.24 25.38
N TYR A 520 6.71 -15.80 26.55
CA TYR A 520 5.33 -15.34 26.74
C TYR A 520 5.01 -14.15 25.83
N TYR A 521 5.96 -13.23 25.69
CA TYR A 521 5.84 -12.05 24.85
C TYR A 521 5.72 -12.37 23.35
N LEU A 522 6.67 -13.14 22.80
CA LEU A 522 6.62 -13.55 21.39
C LEU A 522 5.35 -14.36 21.07
N THR A 523 4.98 -15.25 22.00
CA THR A 523 3.78 -16.09 21.88
C THR A 523 2.50 -15.25 21.86
N SER A 524 2.38 -14.26 22.74
CA SER A 524 1.23 -13.37 22.82
C SER A 524 1.08 -12.52 21.55
N ILE A 525 2.17 -11.95 21.04
CA ILE A 525 2.13 -11.18 19.78
C ILE A 525 1.73 -12.08 18.61
N LEU A 526 2.36 -13.26 18.50
CA LEU A 526 2.04 -14.21 17.43
C LEU A 526 0.58 -14.67 17.50
N SER A 527 0.07 -15.00 18.70
CA SER A 527 -1.31 -15.43 18.88
C SER A 527 -2.30 -14.31 18.55
N SER A 528 -1.98 -13.06 18.93
CA SER A 528 -2.80 -11.89 18.64
C SER A 528 -2.93 -11.64 17.13
N ILE A 529 -1.85 -11.82 16.35
CA ILE A 529 -1.88 -11.68 14.88
C ILE A 529 -2.85 -12.68 14.22
N PHE A 530 -2.94 -13.91 14.76
CA PHE A 530 -3.74 -14.98 14.17
C PHE A 530 -5.14 -15.15 14.79
N GLU A 531 -5.42 -14.50 15.91
CA GLU A 531 -6.72 -14.58 16.56
C GLU A 531 -7.79 -13.75 15.87
N TYR A 532 -7.47 -12.53 15.45
CA TYR A 532 -8.44 -11.57 14.91
C TYR A 532 -8.84 -11.88 13.47
N ASN A 533 -9.45 -13.05 13.27
CA ASN A 533 -9.95 -13.57 12.00
C ASN A 533 -8.91 -13.45 10.86
N ASN A 534 -9.37 -13.58 9.63
CA ASN A 534 -8.55 -13.25 8.46
C ASN A 534 -8.10 -11.78 8.43
N PHE A 535 -8.59 -10.87 9.28
CA PHE A 535 -8.42 -9.42 9.07
C PHE A 535 -7.00 -8.89 9.35
N VAL A 536 -6.47 -9.04 10.58
CA VAL A 536 -5.08 -8.62 10.89
C VAL A 536 -4.09 -9.38 10.02
N ARG A 537 -4.36 -10.66 9.79
CA ARG A 537 -3.60 -11.47 8.87
C ARG A 537 -3.63 -10.89 7.45
N ASN A 538 -4.80 -10.52 6.94
CA ASN A 538 -4.97 -9.91 5.62
C ASN A 538 -4.29 -8.55 5.55
N ILE A 539 -4.29 -7.77 6.64
CA ILE A 539 -3.52 -6.53 6.74
C ILE A 539 -2.04 -6.84 6.54
N ILE A 540 -1.44 -7.71 7.34
CA ILE A 540 0.00 -8.01 7.23
C ILE A 540 0.32 -8.60 5.85
N VAL A 541 -0.47 -9.56 5.38
CA VAL A 541 -0.30 -10.19 4.06
C VAL A 541 -0.43 -9.16 2.93
N GLY A 542 -1.42 -8.28 3.00
CA GLY A 542 -1.69 -7.24 2.01
C GLY A 542 -0.59 -6.19 2.00
N LEU A 543 -0.24 -5.62 3.15
CA LEU A 543 0.82 -4.63 3.32
C LEU A 543 2.19 -5.17 2.91
N SER A 544 2.43 -6.46 3.09
CA SER A 544 3.70 -7.10 2.71
C SER A 544 3.84 -7.31 1.21
N GLY A 545 2.76 -7.24 0.42
CA GLY A 545 2.84 -7.26 -1.05
C GLY A 545 3.61 -8.46 -1.61
N ARG A 546 3.37 -9.67 -1.08
CA ARG A 546 4.12 -10.92 -1.36
C ARG A 546 5.59 -10.94 -0.93
N ASN A 547 6.10 -9.87 -0.33
CA ASN A 547 7.44 -9.80 0.19
C ASN A 547 7.48 -10.30 1.64
N ILE A 548 7.97 -11.54 1.83
CA ILE A 548 8.07 -12.15 3.15
C ILE A 548 9.02 -11.38 4.07
N ARG A 549 10.06 -10.73 3.53
CA ARG A 549 10.97 -9.91 4.34
C ARG A 549 10.21 -8.77 5.01
N ARG A 550 9.37 -8.07 4.24
CA ARG A 550 8.53 -6.97 4.75
C ARG A 550 7.56 -7.45 5.84
N ALA A 551 7.02 -8.66 5.69
CA ALA A 551 6.16 -9.23 6.71
C ALA A 551 6.89 -9.57 8.02
N LEU A 552 8.13 -10.04 7.93
CA LEU A 552 8.98 -10.30 9.09
C LEU A 552 9.42 -8.99 9.75
N GLU A 553 9.68 -7.94 8.97
CA GLU A 553 9.96 -6.58 9.46
C GLU A 553 8.75 -6.03 10.25
N ILE A 554 7.53 -6.10 9.70
CA ILE A 554 6.29 -5.72 10.40
C ILE A 554 6.15 -6.47 11.73
N PHE A 555 6.49 -7.76 11.78
CA PHE A 555 6.45 -8.52 13.02
C PHE A 555 7.45 -8.00 14.07
N ILE A 556 8.68 -7.70 13.67
CA ILE A 556 9.70 -7.14 14.56
C ILE A 556 9.29 -5.75 15.06
N GLU A 557 8.68 -4.93 14.20
CA GLU A 557 8.15 -3.62 14.60
C GLU A 557 6.98 -3.73 15.58
N LEU A 558 6.10 -4.72 15.41
CA LEU A 558 5.08 -5.03 16.41
C LEU A 558 5.71 -5.37 17.77
N CYS A 559 6.81 -6.12 17.79
CA CYS A 559 7.55 -6.41 19.03
C CYS A 559 8.22 -5.18 19.64
N ASN A 560 8.76 -4.25 18.84
CA ASN A 560 9.50 -3.10 19.36
C ASN A 560 8.61 -1.86 19.62
N SER A 561 7.34 -1.94 19.26
CA SER A 561 6.43 -0.80 19.26
C SER A 561 6.33 -0.09 20.62
N ALA A 562 6.50 1.23 20.62
CA ALA A 562 6.26 2.11 21.77
C ALA A 562 4.81 2.06 22.28
N HIS A 563 3.85 1.74 21.41
CA HIS A 563 2.42 1.63 21.77
C HIS A 563 2.07 0.34 22.52
N LEU A 564 3.05 -0.54 22.78
CA LEU A 564 2.93 -1.65 23.72
C LEU A 564 3.52 -1.22 25.06
N ASP A 565 2.68 -0.58 25.86
CA ASP A 565 3.03 -0.03 27.16
C ASP A 565 3.32 -1.12 28.22
N GLU A 566 3.97 -0.72 29.32
CA GLU A 566 4.33 -1.62 30.41
C GLU A 566 3.12 -2.37 30.98
N SER A 567 1.93 -1.75 30.97
CA SER A 567 0.69 -2.39 31.42
C SER A 567 0.31 -3.58 30.55
N GLU A 568 0.53 -3.49 29.23
CA GLU A 568 0.27 -4.58 28.30
C GLU A 568 1.28 -5.71 28.50
N ILE A 569 2.56 -5.37 28.65
CA ILE A 569 3.63 -6.34 28.92
C ILE A 569 3.36 -7.09 30.23
N LEU A 570 2.90 -6.38 31.28
CA LEU A 570 2.54 -7.00 32.55
C LEU A 570 1.39 -8.00 32.40
N LYS A 571 0.33 -7.67 31.64
CA LYS A 571 -0.78 -8.60 31.35
C LYS A 571 -0.30 -9.84 30.61
N ILE A 572 0.61 -9.68 29.65
CA ILE A 572 1.24 -10.78 28.92
C ILE A 572 2.01 -11.70 29.88
N ARG A 573 2.78 -11.13 30.81
CA ARG A 573 3.54 -11.89 31.82
C ARG A 573 2.61 -12.63 32.78
N GLN A 574 1.64 -11.94 33.37
CA GLN A 574 0.70 -12.51 34.34
C GLN A 574 -0.14 -13.66 33.76
N SER A 575 -0.52 -13.52 32.48
CA SER A 575 -1.29 -14.54 31.76
C SER A 575 -0.42 -15.67 31.17
N GLN A 576 0.90 -15.64 31.37
CA GLN A 576 1.85 -16.60 30.78
C GLN A 576 1.72 -16.71 29.25
N GLY A 577 1.52 -15.57 28.58
CA GLY A 577 1.39 -15.47 27.13
C GLY A 577 -0.01 -15.75 26.57
N LYS A 578 -1.01 -16.01 27.43
CA LYS A 578 -2.41 -16.24 27.02
C LYS A 578 -3.17 -14.94 26.75
N HIS A 579 -2.73 -13.82 27.32
CA HIS A 579 -3.27 -12.49 27.03
C HIS A 579 -3.08 -12.17 25.55
N LYS A 580 -4.09 -11.54 24.97
CA LYS A 580 -4.16 -11.22 23.56
C LYS A 580 -4.29 -9.71 23.41
N ILE A 581 -3.40 -9.15 22.60
CA ILE A 581 -3.28 -7.70 22.40
C ILE A 581 -4.46 -7.23 21.59
N ALA A 582 -5.26 -6.33 22.16
CA ALA A 582 -6.48 -5.85 21.54
C ALA A 582 -6.28 -5.35 20.10
N PHE A 583 -7.24 -5.66 19.21
CA PHE A 583 -7.17 -5.34 17.78
C PHE A 583 -6.85 -3.87 17.48
N HIS A 584 -7.46 -2.92 18.20
CA HIS A 584 -7.20 -1.50 18.01
C HIS A 584 -5.73 -1.13 18.33
N LYS A 585 -5.08 -1.79 19.29
CA LYS A 585 -3.65 -1.59 19.57
C LYS A 585 -2.80 -2.04 18.37
N ILE A 586 -3.06 -3.22 17.80
CA ILE A 586 -2.34 -3.70 16.60
C ILE A 586 -2.48 -2.70 15.45
N VAL A 587 -3.70 -2.22 15.19
CA VAL A 587 -3.96 -1.22 14.13
C VAL A 587 -3.23 0.09 14.41
N THR A 588 -3.21 0.57 15.66
CA THR A 588 -2.42 1.76 16.06
C THR A 588 -0.94 1.59 15.71
N ILE A 589 -0.34 0.42 15.99
CA ILE A 589 1.07 0.16 15.68
C ILE A 589 1.31 0.24 14.17
N LEU A 590 0.43 -0.35 13.36
CA LEU A 590 0.57 -0.34 11.90
C LEU A 590 0.33 1.04 11.28
N LEU A 591 -0.43 1.90 11.96
CA LEU A 591 -0.68 3.30 11.55
C LEU A 591 0.45 4.24 11.95
N ARG A 592 1.02 4.06 13.15
CA ARG A 592 1.94 5.06 13.74
C ARG A 592 3.38 4.60 13.83
N LEU A 593 3.67 3.31 13.72
CA LEU A 593 4.97 2.74 14.09
C LEU A 593 5.36 3.23 15.50
N ASN A 594 6.54 3.82 15.67
CA ASN A 594 6.94 4.46 16.93
C ASN A 594 6.65 5.97 16.96
N LYS A 595 5.93 6.53 15.99
CA LYS A 595 5.57 7.95 16.02
C LYS A 595 4.44 8.19 17.02
N ARG A 596 4.44 9.39 17.60
CA ARG A 596 3.32 9.88 18.40
C ARG A 596 2.11 10.20 17.53
N TYR A 597 2.34 10.94 16.43
CA TYR A 597 1.31 11.34 15.48
C TYR A 597 1.37 10.51 14.19
N TYR A 598 0.20 10.27 13.60
CA TYR A 598 0.06 9.61 12.31
C TYR A 598 0.77 10.41 11.21
N ASP A 599 1.40 9.69 10.29
CA ASP A 599 2.11 10.24 9.13
C ASP A 599 1.93 9.29 7.96
N SER A 600 1.09 9.67 7.01
CA SER A 600 0.68 8.81 5.89
C SER A 600 1.85 8.41 5.00
N ASP A 601 2.90 9.24 4.88
CA ASP A 601 4.05 8.93 4.02
C ASP A 601 4.92 7.83 4.65
N LYS A 602 5.07 7.85 5.98
CA LYS A 602 5.87 6.84 6.71
C LYS A 602 5.07 5.60 7.12
N ALA A 603 3.77 5.72 7.34
CA ALA A 603 2.92 4.62 7.77
C ALA A 603 2.80 3.52 6.70
N TYR A 604 2.56 2.27 7.14
CA TYR A 604 2.18 1.20 6.21
C TYR A 604 0.77 1.39 5.68
N ILE A 605 -0.14 1.81 6.57
CA ILE A 605 -1.53 2.07 6.24
C ILE A 605 -1.65 3.54 5.81
N LYS A 606 -1.99 3.74 4.53
CA LYS A 606 -2.11 5.04 3.88
C LYS A 606 -3.47 5.68 4.14
N ASN A 607 -3.49 7.02 4.13
CA ASN A 607 -4.71 7.80 4.24
C ASN A 607 -5.43 7.85 2.88
N ILE A 608 -6.58 7.19 2.80
CA ILE A 608 -7.43 7.16 1.60
C ILE A 608 -8.46 8.31 1.55
N PHE A 609 -8.50 9.18 2.57
CA PHE A 609 -9.46 10.29 2.71
C PHE A 609 -8.81 11.69 2.73
N ASP A 610 -7.64 11.82 2.11
CA ASP A 610 -6.82 13.03 2.16
C ASP A 610 -6.61 13.65 0.76
N ARG A 611 -6.29 14.94 0.74
CA ARG A 611 -6.12 15.78 -0.45
C ARG A 611 -4.96 16.76 -0.25
N LYS A 612 -4.46 17.39 -1.32
CA LYS A 612 -3.54 18.53 -1.17
C LYS A 612 -4.32 19.76 -0.69
N ASP A 613 -3.64 20.67 0.00
CA ASP A 613 -4.27 21.88 0.56
C ASP A 613 -4.90 22.77 -0.55
N GLU A 614 -4.29 22.80 -1.73
CA GLU A 614 -4.72 23.57 -2.92
C GLU A 614 -5.84 22.89 -3.74
N ASP A 615 -6.12 21.62 -3.48
CA ASP A 615 -7.13 20.84 -4.21
C ASP A 615 -8.53 21.09 -3.68
N SER A 616 -9.55 20.94 -4.54
CA SER A 616 -10.96 20.95 -4.13
C SER A 616 -11.24 19.96 -2.98
N PRO A 617 -12.13 20.30 -2.03
CA PRO A 617 -12.52 19.38 -0.96
C PRO A 617 -12.97 18.00 -1.43
N ILE A 618 -13.59 17.87 -2.61
CA ILE A 618 -14.06 16.58 -3.14
C ILE A 618 -12.91 15.59 -3.39
N ASN A 619 -11.68 16.08 -3.60
CA ASN A 619 -10.49 15.24 -3.78
C ASN A 619 -10.17 14.39 -2.55
N SER A 620 -10.70 14.73 -1.37
CA SER A 620 -10.63 13.86 -0.20
C SER A 620 -11.18 12.45 -0.49
N PHE A 621 -12.04 12.25 -1.49
CA PHE A 621 -12.54 10.93 -1.86
C PHE A 621 -11.77 10.24 -3.00
N SER A 622 -10.81 10.92 -3.64
CA SER A 622 -10.12 10.43 -4.84
C SER A 622 -9.52 9.04 -4.63
N ARG A 623 -8.67 8.88 -3.61
CA ARG A 623 -8.02 7.60 -3.29
C ARG A 623 -9.03 6.50 -2.95
N TYR A 624 -10.06 6.83 -2.17
CA TYR A 624 -11.16 5.91 -1.83
C TYR A 624 -11.92 5.43 -3.07
N LEU A 625 -12.25 6.35 -3.98
CA LEU A 625 -12.99 6.08 -5.22
C LEU A 625 -12.16 5.23 -6.20
N ILE A 626 -10.87 5.54 -6.36
CA ILE A 626 -9.93 4.77 -7.17
C ILE A 626 -9.93 3.30 -6.71
N LEU A 627 -9.75 3.07 -5.41
CA LEU A 627 -9.70 1.71 -4.86
C LEU A 627 -11.07 1.01 -4.99
N SER A 628 -12.17 1.70 -4.69
CA SER A 628 -13.53 1.15 -4.83
C SER A 628 -13.82 0.73 -6.27
N TRP A 629 -13.43 1.56 -7.24
CA TRP A 629 -13.59 1.28 -8.67
C TRP A 629 -12.81 0.06 -9.13
N LEU A 630 -11.55 -0.06 -8.73
CA LEU A 630 -10.75 -1.22 -9.07
C LEU A 630 -11.27 -2.50 -8.40
N LYS A 631 -11.85 -2.40 -7.20
CA LYS A 631 -12.45 -3.53 -6.49
C LYS A 631 -13.71 -4.04 -7.19
N GLU A 632 -14.63 -3.16 -7.56
CA GLU A 632 -15.86 -3.53 -8.28
C GLU A 632 -15.57 -4.12 -9.66
N ASN A 633 -14.53 -3.63 -10.33
CA ASN A 633 -14.14 -4.09 -11.66
C ASN A 633 -13.09 -5.21 -11.65
N GLN A 634 -12.72 -5.76 -10.48
CA GLN A 634 -11.68 -6.79 -10.36
C GLN A 634 -12.03 -8.10 -11.11
N GLY A 635 -13.32 -8.36 -11.34
CA GLY A 635 -13.81 -9.51 -12.11
C GLY A 635 -13.87 -9.29 -13.64
N LYS A 636 -13.82 -8.03 -14.09
CA LYS A 636 -13.87 -7.64 -15.50
C LYS A 636 -12.45 -7.55 -16.08
N SER A 637 -12.32 -7.67 -17.40
CA SER A 637 -11.00 -7.67 -18.06
C SER A 637 -10.98 -6.64 -19.17
N PHE A 638 -9.92 -5.86 -19.25
CA PHE A 638 -9.58 -5.09 -20.44
C PHE A 638 -8.43 -5.82 -21.14
N GLY A 639 -8.69 -6.36 -22.34
CA GLY A 639 -7.72 -7.21 -23.06
C GLY A 639 -7.58 -8.61 -22.46
N ALA A 640 -6.35 -9.15 -22.46
CA ALA A 640 -6.07 -10.54 -22.11
C ALA A 640 -5.94 -10.82 -20.59
N VAL A 641 -5.73 -9.79 -19.76
CA VAL A 641 -5.41 -9.97 -18.33
C VAL A 641 -6.58 -9.55 -17.43
N LYS A 642 -7.03 -10.46 -16.58
CA LYS A 642 -8.20 -10.27 -15.73
C LYS A 642 -7.98 -9.28 -14.59
N GLY A 643 -8.88 -8.31 -14.46
CA GLY A 643 -8.88 -7.30 -13.39
C GLY A 643 -7.91 -6.14 -13.60
N TYR A 644 -7.22 -6.08 -14.75
CA TYR A 644 -6.43 -4.92 -15.17
C TYR A 644 -7.28 -3.99 -16.01
N HIS A 645 -7.14 -2.70 -15.77
CA HIS A 645 -7.92 -1.64 -16.43
C HIS A 645 -7.04 -0.44 -16.75
N PRO A 646 -7.23 0.20 -17.92
CA PRO A 646 -6.48 1.41 -18.26
C PRO A 646 -6.89 2.56 -17.35
N ILE A 647 -5.91 3.35 -16.93
CA ILE A 647 -6.15 4.54 -16.09
C ILE A 647 -7.13 5.50 -16.76
N SER A 648 -7.10 5.64 -18.10
CA SER A 648 -8.05 6.47 -18.84
C SER A 648 -9.52 6.13 -18.56
N HIS A 649 -9.86 4.84 -18.51
CA HIS A 649 -11.23 4.38 -18.25
C HIS A 649 -11.65 4.61 -16.79
N LEU A 650 -10.72 4.47 -15.86
CA LEU A 650 -10.93 4.82 -14.46
C LEU A 650 -11.16 6.34 -14.33
N CYS A 651 -10.34 7.15 -15.01
CA CYS A 651 -10.49 8.61 -15.03
C CYS A 651 -11.86 9.03 -15.59
N GLU A 652 -12.34 8.40 -16.65
CA GLU A 652 -13.67 8.68 -17.21
C GLU A 652 -14.80 8.44 -16.21
N SER A 653 -14.65 7.41 -15.37
CA SER A 653 -15.66 7.05 -14.36
C SER A 653 -15.65 7.98 -13.13
N ILE A 654 -14.46 8.45 -12.71
CA ILE A 654 -14.29 9.26 -11.50
C ILE A 654 -14.37 10.77 -11.81
N ASN A 655 -13.98 11.23 -13.00
CA ASN A 655 -14.01 12.65 -13.37
C ASN A 655 -15.40 13.27 -13.28
N GLU A 656 -16.42 12.45 -13.50
CA GLU A 656 -17.82 12.81 -13.37
C GLU A 656 -18.23 13.23 -11.94
N LEU A 657 -17.43 12.88 -10.93
CA LEU A 657 -17.58 13.30 -9.54
C LEU A 657 -16.78 14.59 -9.21
N GLY A 658 -16.23 15.27 -10.22
CA GLY A 658 -15.53 16.55 -10.04
C GLY A 658 -14.04 16.45 -9.75
N ILE A 659 -13.47 15.26 -9.85
CA ILE A 659 -12.04 15.04 -9.62
C ILE A 659 -11.31 15.07 -10.95
N SER A 660 -10.39 16.01 -11.12
CA SER A 660 -9.65 16.17 -12.38
C SER A 660 -8.77 14.95 -12.70
N LYS A 661 -8.51 14.72 -14.00
CA LYS A 661 -7.69 13.58 -14.46
C LYS A 661 -6.27 13.63 -13.88
N GLU A 662 -5.72 14.83 -13.67
CA GLU A 662 -4.39 15.06 -13.10
C GLU A 662 -4.33 14.64 -11.63
N ASN A 663 -5.36 14.96 -10.85
CA ASN A 663 -5.44 14.58 -9.44
C ASN A 663 -5.62 13.07 -9.28
N ILE A 664 -6.46 12.45 -10.13
CA ILE A 664 -6.61 10.99 -10.17
C ILE A 664 -5.27 10.32 -10.47
N LEU A 665 -4.51 10.81 -11.46
CA LEU A 665 -3.20 10.26 -11.81
C LEU A 665 -2.18 10.42 -10.66
N SER A 666 -2.18 11.57 -9.99
CA SER A 666 -1.35 11.81 -8.80
C SER A 666 -1.67 10.83 -7.67
N ASP A 667 -2.95 10.59 -7.38
CA ASP A 667 -3.37 9.66 -6.33
C ASP A 667 -3.17 8.19 -6.70
N ILE A 668 -3.29 7.82 -7.99
CA ILE A 668 -2.90 6.49 -8.45
C ILE A 668 -1.42 6.25 -8.21
N THR A 669 -0.58 7.24 -8.52
CA THR A 669 0.87 7.14 -8.28
C THR A 669 1.18 6.94 -6.80
N TYR A 670 0.54 7.73 -5.93
CA TYR A 670 0.63 7.58 -4.48
C TYR A 670 0.19 6.18 -4.00
N LEU A 671 -0.91 5.65 -4.54
CA LEU A 671 -1.42 4.32 -4.20
C LEU A 671 -0.54 3.19 -4.74
N ILE A 672 0.17 3.38 -5.85
CA ILE A 672 1.19 2.45 -6.36
C ILE A 672 2.40 2.41 -5.42
N GLU A 673 2.89 3.57 -4.97
CA GLU A 673 3.97 3.66 -3.98
C GLU A 673 3.59 2.98 -2.66
N GLY A 674 2.34 3.18 -2.22
CA GLY A 674 1.73 2.50 -1.07
C GLY A 674 1.41 1.01 -1.29
N ASN A 675 1.74 0.45 -2.44
CA ASN A 675 1.42 -0.92 -2.88
C ASN A 675 -0.08 -1.27 -2.83
N CYS A 676 -0.98 -0.28 -2.82
CA CYS A 676 -2.43 -0.47 -2.87
C CYS A 676 -2.92 -0.82 -4.29
N ILE A 677 -2.17 -0.37 -5.29
CA ILE A 677 -2.38 -0.61 -6.71
C ILE A 677 -1.10 -1.20 -7.32
N VAL A 678 -1.23 -2.04 -8.34
CA VAL A 678 -0.11 -2.56 -9.13
C VAL A 678 -0.36 -2.29 -10.61
N THR A 679 0.70 -1.93 -11.34
CA THR A 679 0.72 -1.76 -12.79
C THR A 679 0.97 -3.10 -13.50
N GLU A 680 0.59 -3.23 -14.77
CA GLU A 680 0.80 -4.47 -15.55
C GLU A 680 2.27 -4.84 -15.75
N ASP A 681 3.12 -3.82 -15.88
CA ASP A 681 4.57 -3.95 -16.05
C ASP A 681 5.33 -3.75 -14.74
N PHE A 682 4.60 -3.61 -13.63
CA PHE A 682 5.08 -3.42 -12.26
C PHE A 682 5.99 -2.20 -12.06
N LYS A 683 6.04 -1.27 -13.02
CA LYS A 683 6.75 0.01 -12.86
C LYS A 683 5.99 0.91 -11.90
N LYS A 684 6.75 1.62 -11.06
CA LYS A 684 6.23 2.65 -10.14
C LYS A 684 6.30 4.07 -10.71
N GLU A 685 7.11 4.26 -11.74
CA GLU A 685 7.39 5.56 -12.36
C GLU A 685 6.87 5.60 -13.80
N ASN A 686 6.74 6.81 -14.35
CA ASN A 686 6.26 7.05 -15.73
C ASN A 686 4.87 6.45 -16.01
N VAL A 687 3.99 6.49 -15.01
CA VAL A 687 2.60 6.04 -15.14
C VAL A 687 1.86 7.00 -16.08
N THR A 688 1.22 6.45 -17.11
CA THR A 688 0.45 7.23 -18.10
C THR A 688 -1.02 6.81 -18.10
N TYR A 689 -1.88 7.59 -18.74
CA TYR A 689 -3.30 7.22 -18.88
C TYR A 689 -3.53 5.88 -19.60
N SER A 690 -2.56 5.40 -20.39
CA SER A 690 -2.64 4.10 -21.07
C SER A 690 -2.22 2.91 -20.21
N THR A 691 -1.51 3.16 -19.10
CA THR A 691 -1.01 2.12 -18.20
C THR A 691 -2.17 1.32 -17.62
N LEU A 692 -2.10 -0.01 -17.68
CA LEU A 692 -3.09 -0.85 -17.01
C LEU A 692 -2.76 -1.03 -15.52
N VAL A 693 -3.77 -0.87 -14.68
CA VAL A 693 -3.66 -0.97 -13.22
C VAL A 693 -4.68 -1.93 -12.62
N LYS A 694 -4.36 -2.46 -11.45
CA LYS A 694 -5.18 -3.41 -10.69
C LYS A 694 -5.06 -3.16 -9.18
N ILE A 695 -6.17 -3.36 -8.45
CA ILE A 695 -6.15 -3.34 -6.99
C ILE A 695 -5.38 -4.53 -6.41
N THR A 696 -4.52 -4.26 -5.43
CA THR A 696 -3.81 -5.29 -4.67
C THR A 696 -4.60 -5.67 -3.40
N PRO A 697 -4.23 -6.76 -2.72
CA PRO A 697 -4.79 -7.06 -1.40
C PRO A 697 -4.55 -5.95 -0.36
N SER A 698 -3.47 -5.16 -0.50
CA SER A 698 -3.26 -3.97 0.33
C SER A 698 -4.38 -2.96 0.10
N GLY A 699 -4.72 -2.66 -1.16
CA GLY A 699 -5.81 -1.72 -1.47
C GLY A 699 -7.16 -2.19 -0.91
N ASP A 700 -7.46 -3.48 -0.99
CA ASP A 700 -8.68 -4.04 -0.39
C ASP A 700 -8.70 -3.89 1.14
N VAL A 701 -7.56 -4.12 1.81
CA VAL A 701 -7.43 -3.90 3.26
C VAL A 701 -7.72 -2.43 3.63
N HIS A 702 -7.20 -1.46 2.87
CA HIS A 702 -7.45 -0.05 3.12
C HIS A 702 -8.94 0.28 3.01
N LEU A 703 -9.63 -0.26 2.00
CA LEU A 703 -11.09 -0.13 1.89
C LEU A 703 -11.82 -0.74 3.07
N GLN A 704 -11.38 -1.88 3.60
CA GLN A 704 -12.03 -2.48 4.76
C GLN A 704 -11.76 -1.69 6.06
N LEU A 705 -10.61 -1.01 6.16
CA LEU A 705 -10.26 -0.11 7.27
C LEU A 705 -11.01 1.23 7.23
N SER A 706 -11.59 1.63 6.09
CA SER A 706 -12.33 2.89 5.93
C SER A 706 -13.39 3.18 7.00
N SER A 707 -13.94 2.14 7.64
CA SER A 707 -14.97 2.24 8.68
C SER A 707 -14.46 1.83 10.07
N ASN A 708 -13.14 1.73 10.24
CA ASN A 708 -12.50 1.41 11.52
C ASN A 708 -12.26 2.70 12.32
N ILE A 709 -12.63 2.69 13.61
CA ILE A 709 -12.53 3.85 14.51
C ILE A 709 -11.07 4.32 14.66
N THR A 710 -10.14 3.40 14.89
CA THR A 710 -8.72 3.71 15.07
C THR A 710 -8.11 4.30 13.80
N TYR A 711 -8.49 3.77 12.64
CA TYR A 711 -8.08 4.31 11.34
C TYR A 711 -8.58 5.74 11.14
N LEU A 712 -9.90 5.95 11.27
CA LEU A 712 -10.52 7.27 11.10
C LEU A 712 -9.95 8.30 12.08
N ALA A 713 -9.74 7.91 13.34
CA ALA A 713 -9.14 8.78 14.35
C ALA A 713 -7.68 9.17 14.03
N ALA A 714 -6.89 8.24 13.49
CA ALA A 714 -5.49 8.50 13.15
C ALA A 714 -5.36 9.39 11.92
N ILE A 715 -6.10 9.09 10.84
CA ILE A 715 -6.03 9.90 9.60
C ILE A 715 -6.52 11.33 9.81
N ALA A 716 -7.42 11.55 10.78
CA ALA A 716 -7.91 12.88 11.16
C ALA A 716 -6.78 13.84 11.55
N GLU A 717 -5.63 13.35 12.00
CA GLU A 717 -4.51 14.21 12.35
C GLU A 717 -3.95 14.94 11.12
N GLU A 718 -4.05 14.32 9.95
CA GLU A 718 -3.57 14.87 8.69
C GLU A 718 -4.68 15.36 7.77
N CYS A 719 -5.93 14.91 7.88
CA CYS A 719 -7.01 15.42 7.04
C CYS A 719 -7.28 16.93 7.25
N CYS A 720 -7.83 17.58 6.22
CA CYS A 720 -8.30 18.96 6.29
C CYS A 720 -9.71 19.03 6.89
N PHE A 721 -9.89 19.94 7.85
CA PHE A 721 -11.18 20.19 8.52
C PHE A 721 -11.47 21.68 8.55
N GLU A 722 -12.74 22.06 8.70
CA GLU A 722 -13.11 23.41 9.15
C GLU A 722 -12.41 23.74 10.48
N GLU A 723 -12.08 25.02 10.70
CA GLU A 723 -11.28 25.46 11.85
C GLU A 723 -11.82 24.95 13.20
N GLU A 724 -13.13 25.04 13.44
CA GLU A 724 -13.73 24.60 14.70
C GLU A 724 -13.55 23.08 14.93
N ALA A 725 -13.74 22.27 13.87
CA ALA A 725 -13.53 20.84 13.93
C ALA A 725 -12.04 20.50 14.10
N ALA A 726 -11.16 21.22 13.40
CA ALA A 726 -9.72 21.05 13.51
C ALA A 726 -9.21 21.32 14.94
N GLU A 727 -9.70 22.39 15.57
CA GLU A 727 -9.37 22.73 16.96
C GLU A 727 -9.87 21.68 17.96
N LYS A 728 -11.10 21.19 17.79
CA LYS A 728 -11.67 20.12 18.63
C LYS A 728 -10.81 18.86 18.58
N ILE A 729 -10.39 18.46 17.37
CA ILE A 729 -9.53 17.29 17.19
C ILE A 729 -8.14 17.54 17.79
N SER A 730 -7.54 18.70 17.51
CA SER A 730 -6.22 19.10 18.05
C SER A 730 -6.19 19.02 19.58
N LYS A 731 -7.22 19.55 20.26
CA LYS A 731 -7.34 19.48 21.73
C LYS A 731 -7.36 18.04 22.24
N ARG A 732 -7.99 17.10 21.52
CA ARG A 732 -8.04 15.68 21.93
C ARG A 732 -6.72 14.94 21.75
N ILE A 733 -5.93 15.30 20.74
CA ILE A 733 -4.65 14.65 20.45
C ILE A 733 -3.45 15.31 21.16
N THR A 734 -3.69 16.41 21.89
CA THR A 734 -2.62 17.16 22.58
C THR A 734 -1.94 16.34 23.68
N HIS A 735 -2.66 15.49 24.42
CA HIS A 735 -2.12 14.76 25.57
C HIS A 735 -1.87 13.30 25.24
N LEU A 736 -0.61 12.84 25.38
CA LEU A 736 -0.18 11.47 25.07
C LEU A 736 -1.02 10.38 25.79
N GLU A 737 -1.35 10.61 27.07
CA GLU A 737 -2.09 9.64 27.90
C GLU A 737 -3.53 9.42 27.44
N SER A 738 -4.14 10.42 26.80
CA SER A 738 -5.57 10.40 26.45
C SER A 738 -5.82 10.38 24.94
N GLN A 739 -4.86 10.76 24.10
CA GLN A 739 -5.06 10.84 22.64
C GLN A 739 -5.56 9.53 22.02
N MET A 740 -5.08 8.39 22.52
CA MET A 740 -5.39 7.05 22.00
C MET A 740 -6.48 6.33 22.79
N ASN A 741 -7.07 6.97 23.79
CA ASN A 741 -8.17 6.36 24.52
C ASN A 741 -9.36 6.14 23.58
N TYR A 742 -10.19 5.15 23.88
CA TYR A 742 -11.28 4.76 22.99
C TYR A 742 -12.30 5.88 22.77
N GLN A 743 -12.59 6.70 23.79
CA GLN A 743 -13.57 7.79 23.71
C GLN A 743 -13.13 8.92 22.77
N ASN A 744 -11.88 9.37 22.87
CA ASN A 744 -11.28 10.38 22.02
C ASN A 744 -11.14 9.87 20.59
N CYS A 745 -10.72 8.62 20.40
CA CYS A 745 -10.70 7.98 19.09
C CYS A 745 -12.10 7.96 18.46
N LEU A 746 -13.13 7.54 19.21
CA LEU A 746 -14.50 7.50 18.70
C LEU A 746 -15.05 8.89 18.36
N ARG A 747 -14.87 9.87 19.24
CA ARG A 747 -15.30 11.26 18.99
C ARG A 747 -14.59 11.85 17.76
N THR A 748 -13.30 11.58 17.60
CA THR A 748 -12.50 12.04 16.46
C THR A 748 -12.92 11.35 15.16
N ALA A 749 -13.21 10.05 15.20
CA ALA A 749 -13.74 9.32 14.06
C ALA A 749 -15.13 9.83 13.63
N ILE A 750 -15.99 10.22 14.58
CA ILE A 750 -17.28 10.86 14.30
C ILE A 750 -17.09 12.21 13.62
N ASP A 751 -16.19 13.07 14.12
CA ASP A 751 -15.92 14.36 13.50
C ASP A 751 -15.31 14.20 12.10
N THR A 752 -14.49 13.16 11.90
CA THR A 752 -13.98 12.76 10.57
C THR A 752 -15.12 12.39 9.63
N TYR A 753 -16.03 11.52 10.06
CA TYR A 753 -17.19 11.15 9.25
C TYR A 753 -18.06 12.36 8.90
N LYS A 754 -18.38 13.22 9.87
CA LYS A 754 -19.19 14.42 9.63
C LYS A 754 -18.55 15.37 8.64
N SER A 755 -17.23 15.54 8.71
CA SER A 755 -16.51 16.35 7.74
C SER A 755 -16.56 15.74 6.34
N LEU A 756 -16.42 14.42 6.21
CA LEU A 756 -16.56 13.72 4.92
C LEU A 756 -17.99 13.82 4.37
N GLU A 757 -19.01 13.63 5.22
CA GLU A 757 -20.42 13.78 4.86
C GLU A 757 -20.73 15.21 4.40
N PHE A 758 -20.23 16.22 5.11
CA PHE A 758 -20.33 17.62 4.71
C PHE A 758 -19.66 17.87 3.34
N ILE A 759 -18.47 17.31 3.11
CA ILE A 759 -17.80 17.43 1.81
C ILE A 759 -18.64 16.78 0.71
N LYS A 760 -19.11 15.55 0.92
CA LYS A 760 -19.95 14.81 -0.04
C LYS A 760 -21.22 15.61 -0.39
N GLU A 761 -21.90 16.20 0.60
CA GLU A 761 -23.17 16.88 0.35
C GLU A 761 -23.03 18.23 -0.36
N ASN A 762 -21.96 18.98 -0.05
CA ASN A 762 -21.80 20.36 -0.51
C ASN A 762 -20.83 20.53 -1.70
N TYR A 763 -19.89 19.61 -1.90
CA TYR A 763 -18.83 19.74 -2.91
C TYR A 763 -18.88 18.67 -4.00
N CYS A 764 -19.69 17.61 -3.84
CA CYS A 764 -19.89 16.67 -4.93
C CYS A 764 -20.71 17.38 -6.04
N PRO A 765 -20.23 17.38 -7.30
CA PRO A 765 -20.90 18.11 -8.36
C PRO A 765 -22.33 17.64 -8.60
N PRO A 766 -23.19 18.54 -9.10
CA PRO A 766 -24.59 18.27 -9.40
C PRO A 766 -24.81 17.12 -10.40
N TYR A 767 -23.82 16.79 -11.23
CA TYR A 767 -23.94 15.72 -12.22
C TYR A 767 -24.39 14.37 -11.62
N GLU A 768 -23.87 13.98 -10.43
CA GLU A 768 -24.30 12.76 -9.73
C GLU A 768 -25.78 12.82 -9.29
N LYS A 769 -26.25 13.98 -8.79
CA LYS A 769 -27.61 14.17 -8.25
C LYS A 769 -28.66 14.44 -9.36
N GLN A 770 -28.26 15.02 -10.49
CA GLN A 770 -29.17 15.74 -11.40
C GLN A 770 -29.09 15.34 -12.87
N MET A 771 -28.04 14.68 -13.36
CA MET A 771 -27.93 14.40 -14.81
C MET A 771 -27.84 12.91 -15.22
N ILE A 772 -27.53 11.92 -14.38
CA ILE A 772 -27.24 10.55 -14.88
C ILE A 772 -28.29 9.47 -14.58
N ARG A 773 -28.41 8.51 -15.50
CA ARG A 773 -28.98 7.16 -15.32
C ARG A 773 -27.91 6.14 -14.88
N SER A 774 -27.69 6.03 -13.57
CA SER A 774 -27.44 4.76 -12.84
C SER A 774 -26.39 3.74 -13.36
N ASN A 775 -25.14 4.13 -13.65
CA ASN A 775 -24.03 3.17 -13.83
C ASN A 775 -22.68 3.60 -13.20
N HIS A 776 -22.67 4.64 -12.36
CA HIS A 776 -21.45 5.22 -11.80
C HIS A 776 -21.17 4.76 -10.38
N ILE A 777 -19.89 4.78 -9.99
CA ILE A 777 -19.47 4.59 -8.62
C ILE A 777 -19.76 5.85 -7.85
N GLY A 778 -20.66 5.76 -6.87
CA GLY A 778 -20.95 6.86 -5.95
C GLY A 778 -20.05 6.82 -4.71
N ILE A 779 -20.02 7.93 -3.97
CA ILE A 779 -19.35 8.00 -2.67
C ILE A 779 -20.23 7.29 -1.62
N ASN A 780 -19.94 6.01 -1.35
CA ASN A 780 -20.65 5.19 -0.36
C ASN A 780 -19.92 5.18 0.99
N ILE A 781 -20.37 6.04 1.90
CA ILE A 781 -19.81 6.15 3.26
C ILE A 781 -20.83 5.77 4.34
N GLU A 782 -22.01 5.28 3.97
CA GLU A 782 -23.12 5.00 4.90
C GLU A 782 -22.75 3.92 5.92
N ASN A 783 -21.95 2.92 5.52
CA ASN A 783 -21.42 1.88 6.42
C ASN A 783 -20.55 2.47 7.55
N ILE A 784 -19.83 3.56 7.27
CA ILE A 784 -19.00 4.24 8.28
C ILE A 784 -19.88 4.70 9.43
N TRP A 785 -20.98 5.41 9.14
CA TRP A 785 -21.89 5.88 10.17
C TRP A 785 -22.52 4.73 10.97
N GLN A 786 -23.02 3.70 10.30
CA GLN A 786 -23.63 2.54 10.96
C GLN A 786 -22.69 1.90 12.00
N ARG A 787 -21.39 1.79 11.68
CA ARG A 787 -20.39 1.27 12.62
C ARG A 787 -20.08 2.24 13.75
N LEU A 788 -19.95 3.54 13.45
CA LEU A 788 -19.69 4.57 14.46
C LEU A 788 -20.86 4.72 15.43
N GLU A 789 -22.09 4.66 14.94
CA GLU A 789 -23.32 4.72 15.74
C GLU A 789 -23.45 3.49 16.64
N SER A 790 -23.22 2.28 16.10
CA SER A 790 -23.20 1.06 16.93
C SER A 790 -22.13 1.13 18.02
N ALA A 791 -20.94 1.63 17.68
CA ALA A 791 -19.85 1.80 18.63
C ALA A 791 -20.16 2.86 19.69
N LYS A 792 -20.83 3.96 19.31
CA LYS A 792 -21.29 5.01 20.22
C LYS A 792 -22.37 4.50 21.17
N ASN A 793 -23.34 3.73 20.67
CA ASN A 793 -24.40 3.16 21.51
C ASN A 793 -23.82 2.19 22.56
N LYS A 794 -22.90 1.31 22.15
CA LYS A 794 -22.17 0.45 23.08
C LYS A 794 -21.32 1.24 24.07
N ALA A 795 -20.70 2.33 23.63
CA ALA A 795 -19.90 3.17 24.51
C ALA A 795 -20.76 3.95 25.51
N SER A 796 -21.97 4.37 25.12
CA SER A 796 -22.90 5.08 26.01
C SER A 796 -23.47 4.22 27.14
N GLU A 797 -23.33 2.89 27.07
CA GLU A 797 -23.58 2.00 28.20
C GLU A 797 -22.49 2.12 29.29
N ASP A 798 -21.29 2.61 28.97
CA ASP A 798 -20.25 2.93 29.96
C ASP A 798 -20.65 4.23 30.70
N PRO A 799 -20.86 4.19 32.03
CA PRO A 799 -21.21 5.37 32.82
C PRO A 799 -20.23 6.53 32.68
N TRP A 800 -18.99 6.23 32.28
CA TRP A 800 -17.92 7.20 32.07
C TRP A 800 -17.93 7.88 30.69
N PHE A 801 -18.79 7.47 29.75
CA PHE A 801 -18.77 7.98 28.37
C PHE A 801 -19.21 9.46 28.26
N GLU A 802 -20.20 9.84 29.04
CA GLU A 802 -20.71 11.22 29.13
C GLU A 802 -20.42 11.84 30.50
N ALA A 803 -19.49 11.27 31.28
CA ALA A 803 -19.20 11.75 32.63
C ALA A 803 -18.74 13.21 32.65
N GLU A 804 -17.88 13.64 31.72
CA GLU A 804 -17.48 15.05 31.59
C GLU A 804 -18.64 16.01 31.31
N LYS A 805 -19.69 15.54 30.61
CA LYS A 805 -20.87 16.34 30.30
C LYS A 805 -21.85 16.34 31.46
N ARG A 806 -22.00 15.20 32.14
CA ARG A 806 -22.92 14.98 33.27
C ARG A 806 -22.41 15.63 34.55
N TYR A 807 -21.10 15.57 34.79
CA TYR A 807 -20.40 16.07 35.97
C TYR A 807 -19.48 17.24 35.55
N SER A 808 -20.07 18.35 35.09
CA SER A 808 -19.29 19.54 34.70
C SER A 808 -18.63 20.18 35.93
N ARG A 809 -17.46 20.82 35.78
CA ARG A 809 -16.81 21.52 36.91
C ARG A 809 -17.76 22.53 37.57
N GLY A 810 -17.94 22.43 38.88
CA GLY A 810 -18.84 23.23 39.70
C GLY A 810 -20.27 22.69 39.80
N SER A 811 -20.62 21.60 39.10
CA SER A 811 -21.93 20.97 39.28
C SER A 811 -21.99 20.20 40.60
N ILE A 812 -23.19 20.14 41.16
CA ILE A 812 -23.48 19.52 42.44
C ILE A 812 -24.30 18.25 42.20
N HIS A 813 -23.90 17.15 42.83
CA HIS A 813 -24.51 15.85 42.65
C HIS A 813 -24.58 15.06 43.95
N GLU A 814 -25.57 14.19 44.06
CA GLU A 814 -25.68 13.22 45.14
C GLU A 814 -24.75 12.03 44.90
N ALA A 815 -24.05 11.60 45.95
CA ALA A 815 -23.20 10.42 45.91
C ALA A 815 -23.28 9.65 47.23
N VAL A 816 -23.03 8.35 47.19
CA VAL A 816 -23.03 7.46 48.37
C VAL A 816 -21.60 7.11 48.75
N VAL A 817 -21.25 7.28 50.03
CA VAL A 817 -19.92 6.89 50.56
C VAL A 817 -19.79 5.37 50.54
N GLN A 818 -18.86 4.83 49.75
CA GLN A 818 -18.63 3.38 49.63
C GLN A 818 -17.46 2.87 50.47
N ASN A 819 -16.40 3.66 50.62
CA ASN A 819 -15.23 3.23 51.37
C ASN A 819 -14.46 4.44 51.93
N LYS A 820 -13.82 4.25 53.07
CA LYS A 820 -13.05 5.26 53.79
C LYS A 820 -11.61 4.78 53.95
N LEU A 821 -10.66 5.61 53.54
CA LEU A 821 -9.24 5.38 53.74
C LEU A 821 -8.66 6.57 54.52
N GLU A 822 -7.49 6.38 55.14
CA GLU A 822 -6.81 7.43 55.93
C GLU A 822 -6.57 8.74 55.17
N TYR A 823 -6.62 8.70 53.83
CA TYR A 823 -6.31 9.79 52.93
C TYR A 823 -7.48 10.27 52.06
N GLY A 824 -8.71 9.84 52.34
CA GLY A 824 -9.94 10.29 51.65
C GLY A 824 -11.09 9.27 51.63
N CYS A 825 -12.26 9.74 51.18
CA CYS A 825 -13.45 8.90 50.97
C CYS A 825 -13.65 8.56 49.49
N PHE A 826 -14.06 7.34 49.20
CA PHE A 826 -14.58 6.94 47.90
C PHE A 826 -16.10 7.04 47.92
N VAL A 827 -16.64 7.82 46.98
CA VAL A 827 -18.08 7.97 46.79
C VAL A 827 -18.48 7.39 45.44
N THR A 828 -19.71 6.90 45.34
CA THR A 828 -20.29 6.42 44.07
C THR A 828 -21.57 7.19 43.77
N PHE A 829 -21.65 7.75 42.57
CA PHE A 829 -22.82 8.45 42.06
C PHE A 829 -23.89 7.45 41.60
N ASN A 830 -25.14 7.92 41.45
CA ASN A 830 -26.30 7.10 41.05
C ASN A 830 -26.13 6.28 39.76
N ASP A 831 -25.17 6.65 38.90
CA ASP A 831 -24.87 5.94 37.65
C ASP A 831 -23.74 4.90 37.77
N ASN A 832 -23.35 4.48 38.98
CA ASN A 832 -22.19 3.60 39.24
C ASN A 832 -20.83 4.19 38.81
N VAL A 833 -20.72 5.52 38.77
CA VAL A 833 -19.46 6.24 38.60
C VAL A 833 -18.84 6.44 39.98
N SER A 834 -17.63 5.94 40.21
CA SER A 834 -16.94 6.10 41.49
C SER A 834 -15.89 7.22 41.45
N SER A 835 -15.82 8.01 42.50
CA SER A 835 -14.94 9.17 42.65
C SER A 835 -14.14 9.07 43.93
N ARG A 836 -12.90 9.58 43.90
CA ARG A 836 -12.09 9.75 45.10
C ARG A 836 -12.15 11.20 45.54
N ILE A 837 -12.68 11.42 46.74
CA ILE A 837 -12.72 12.73 47.36
C ILE A 837 -11.45 12.90 48.19
N LYS A 838 -10.69 13.95 47.86
CA LYS A 838 -9.55 14.41 48.65
C LYS A 838 -9.87 15.82 49.12
N ASN A 839 -10.36 15.95 50.34
CA ASN A 839 -10.67 17.25 50.91
C ASN A 839 -9.63 17.62 51.98
N ILE A 840 -9.20 18.88 51.96
CA ILE A 840 -8.15 19.42 52.87
C ILE A 840 -8.78 20.05 54.13
N ASN A 841 -10.10 20.31 54.11
CA ASN A 841 -10.80 21.14 55.11
C ASN A 841 -12.01 20.49 55.79
N ILE A 842 -12.17 19.16 55.72
CA ILE A 842 -13.29 18.45 56.40
C ILE A 842 -12.73 17.19 57.07
N ASP A 843 -13.13 16.95 58.32
CA ASP A 843 -12.76 15.74 59.04
C ASP A 843 -13.46 14.53 58.43
N ILE A 844 -12.67 13.62 57.87
CA ILE A 844 -13.15 12.36 57.26
C ILE A 844 -13.93 11.54 58.30
N ALA A 845 -13.70 11.78 59.61
CA ALA A 845 -14.40 11.17 60.73
C ALA A 845 -15.92 11.36 60.71
N ASP A 846 -16.42 12.45 60.10
CA ASP A 846 -17.84 12.85 60.17
C ASP A 846 -18.77 12.11 59.20
N TYR A 847 -18.25 11.17 58.41
CA TYR A 847 -19.01 10.39 57.44
C TYR A 847 -18.76 8.90 57.59
N ASP A 848 -19.84 8.13 57.52
CA ASP A 848 -19.86 6.68 57.56
C ASP A 848 -20.12 6.06 56.17
N VAL A 849 -19.75 4.79 56.03
CA VAL A 849 -20.00 4.03 54.79
C VAL A 849 -21.51 3.81 54.66
N GLY A 850 -22.09 4.28 53.56
CA GLY A 850 -23.53 4.25 53.30
C GLY A 850 -24.18 5.63 53.27
N ASP A 851 -23.51 6.67 53.78
CA ASP A 851 -24.07 8.02 53.82
C ASP A 851 -24.29 8.61 52.43
N LYS A 852 -25.44 9.27 52.25
CA LYS A 852 -25.72 10.11 51.09
C LYS A 852 -25.15 11.50 51.33
N VAL A 853 -24.27 11.93 50.42
CA VAL A 853 -23.59 13.22 50.51
C VAL A 853 -23.80 14.03 49.24
N GLU A 854 -23.90 15.34 49.42
CA GLU A 854 -23.92 16.29 48.30
C GLU A 854 -22.48 16.70 47.99
N VAL A 855 -22.07 16.55 46.72
CA VAL A 855 -20.67 16.78 46.30
C VAL A 855 -20.58 17.73 45.11
N GLU A 856 -19.64 18.68 45.19
CA GLU A 856 -19.28 19.60 44.11
C GLU A 856 -18.14 19.01 43.28
N ILE A 857 -18.28 19.01 41.95
CA ILE A 857 -17.28 18.48 41.03
C ILE A 857 -16.15 19.49 40.79
N ILE A 858 -14.92 19.15 41.13
CA ILE A 858 -13.73 20.02 40.90
C ILE A 858 -13.17 19.78 39.50
N TRP A 859 -13.04 18.51 39.11
CA TRP A 859 -12.58 18.10 37.79
C TRP A 859 -13.04 16.68 37.48
N VAL A 860 -13.18 16.38 36.20
CA VAL A 860 -13.49 15.04 35.70
C VAL A 860 -12.47 14.67 34.65
N ASN A 861 -11.97 13.44 34.75
CA ASN A 861 -11.16 12.83 33.73
C ASN A 861 -11.82 11.52 33.32
N SER A 862 -12.67 11.59 32.29
CA SER A 862 -13.42 10.42 31.80
C SER A 862 -12.47 9.35 31.26
N SER A 863 -11.32 9.77 30.72
CA SER A 863 -10.30 8.86 30.17
C SER A 863 -9.59 8.01 31.22
N GLN A 864 -9.34 8.58 32.40
CA GLN A 864 -8.75 7.86 33.52
C GLN A 864 -9.80 7.26 34.47
N LYS A 865 -11.09 7.43 34.17
CA LYS A 865 -12.22 7.07 35.05
C LYS A 865 -12.03 7.62 36.47
N LYS A 866 -11.69 8.92 36.55
CA LYS A 866 -11.48 9.62 37.81
C LYS A 866 -12.29 10.91 37.85
N ILE A 867 -12.85 11.18 39.02
CA ILE A 867 -13.46 12.47 39.36
C ILE A 867 -12.74 12.97 40.61
N GLY A 868 -12.40 14.24 40.61
CA GLY A 868 -12.09 14.98 41.83
C GLY A 868 -13.34 15.74 42.25
N ALA A 869 -13.87 15.42 43.43
CA ALA A 869 -15.04 16.09 43.99
C ALA A 869 -14.78 16.53 45.43
N LYS A 870 -15.60 17.46 45.93
CA LYS A 870 -15.58 18.01 47.28
C LYS A 870 -16.93 17.76 47.93
N ILE A 871 -16.97 17.20 49.15
CA ILE A 871 -18.23 17.08 49.91
C ILE A 871 -18.65 18.49 50.39
N LEU A 872 -19.92 18.82 50.20
CA LEU A 872 -20.55 20.05 50.66
C LEU A 872 -21.34 19.82 51.96
N SER A 873 -22.17 18.77 52.00
CA SER A 873 -23.10 18.48 53.10
C SER A 873 -23.47 16.99 53.14
N LEU A 874 -23.96 16.54 54.29
CA LEU A 874 -24.66 15.26 54.46
C LEU A 874 -26.13 15.46 54.11
N ILE A 875 -26.74 14.51 53.40
CA ILE A 875 -28.18 14.51 53.11
C ILE A 875 -28.86 13.71 54.22
N GLU A 876 -29.45 14.39 55.19
CA GLU A 876 -30.24 13.74 56.25
C GLU A 876 -31.53 13.16 55.63
N GLU A 877 -31.76 11.85 55.80
CA GLU A 877 -33.07 11.25 55.49
C GLU A 877 -34.07 11.70 56.57
N GLU A 878 -35.12 12.43 56.18
CA GLU A 878 -36.28 12.66 57.04
C GLU A 878 -36.82 11.30 57.49
N THR A 879 -36.65 10.99 58.79
CA THR A 879 -37.25 9.83 59.41
C THR A 879 -38.71 10.14 59.67
N ASP A 880 -39.61 9.37 59.05
CA ASP A 880 -41.06 9.41 59.31
C ASP A 880 -41.35 9.19 60.82
N GLU A 881 -41.51 10.27 61.57
CA GLU A 881 -42.15 10.26 62.89
C GLU A 881 -43.67 10.03 62.74
N PHE A 882 -44.11 8.81 62.45
CA PHE A 882 -45.49 8.37 62.74
C PHE A 882 -45.57 6.86 63.01
N ALA A 883 -45.20 6.45 64.22
CA ALA A 883 -45.64 5.17 64.78
C ALA A 883 -45.62 5.16 66.32
N SER A 884 -46.43 6.04 66.94
CA SER A 884 -46.94 5.81 68.30
C SER A 884 -48.10 6.77 68.61
N LEU A 885 -49.34 6.30 68.47
CA LEU A 885 -50.51 6.60 69.32
C LEU A 885 -51.74 5.83 68.80
N GLU A 886 -52.20 4.88 69.64
CA GLU A 886 -53.41 4.02 69.63
C GLU A 886 -53.67 3.01 68.50
#